data_AF-A0AAV6B3K5-F1
#
_entry.id   AF-A0AAV6B3K5-F1
#
_cell.length_a   1.000
_cell.length_b   1.000
_cell.length_c   1.000
_cell.angle_alpha   90.00
_cell.angle_beta   90.00
_cell.angle_gamma   90.00
#
_symmetry.space_group_name_H-M   'P 1'
#
loop_
_entity.id
_entity.type
_entity.pdbx_description
1 polymer ?
#
loop_
_entity_poly.entity_id
_entity_poly.type
_entity_poly.pdbx_seq_one_letter_code
_entity_poly.pdbx_strand_id
1 'polypeptide(L)'
;MNPPNRRILVIDDNRAIHEDFRKIFAPDQDASSKLDELESSLFETAAPVQDRPRFEIDSAFQGQEGLELVRHAAEEGRPYAMAFVDVRMPPGWDGIATTLKLWEICPDLQVVICTAYSDYSWDEMIEKTGHTDRLLILKKPFDNVEVMQFAHALTSKWHLGQQARSRLDDLEQRVSARTTELTAANEHLAQESARANEMAETAQLASQAKSEFLANMSHEIRTPMNGVIGMTNLLLDTELTPRQRSFAQAIDGSANSLLTIISDILDFSKIEARKLTFETIDFDLRDAVEGTLEVQAERAHSKGLELAGSIDFDVPIRLRGDPGRIRQVLNNLVGNAIKFTDKGGEVVVRVSMTNETNTHATLRCEVQDSGIGISPEAQARLFQAFTQADGSTTRRFGGTGLGLAISRHLVEMMGGEIGVTSEAGQGSTFWFSISLEKQPPGAVTVIKPRADLSRARILVVDDNATNREILHHQLSAWRIQNGSAAGGVEALGALRDAAAASAGYDLAILDLQMPGMDGLTLARAIKNDPAICHTKLVLLTSLGEQLDAAALQATGIGACLIKPAKQSQLFDCLVTALQGVPAVISRELETARPADAPSESAARVRILLADDNDINQQVALGQLGKLGYTADVVANGREVLETLQRTAYDIVLMDCMMPEIDGYKATARVREFEQQRAPGFEAGRRVHIIAMTANAMQGDRGKCLAAGMDDYVSKPVQMAELRGALERWKQASGRSAPVSRAITPALPLSGAEAIASSVNIRPVSTSSRCDPVDLDRLNEVTLDDPEIMQQLVATYLEQSDELNAALAEAIRDGAAERVRQCAHKWGGASSSCGVVALVAPLLELERMGIREELSAAAGSYAEAARQLHLVREFLNHHLKAYAQAA
;
A
#
# COMPACT_ATOMS: atom_id res chain seq x y z
N MET A 1 1.75 -5.34 -71.19
CA MET A 1 2.59 -4.21 -71.64
C MET A 1 2.13 -3.84 -73.02
N ASN A 2 1.68 -2.61 -73.25
CA ASN A 2 1.38 -2.15 -74.62
C ASN A 2 2.68 -2.14 -75.43
N PRO A 3 2.67 -2.50 -76.72
CA PRO A 3 3.85 -2.44 -77.56
C PRO A 3 4.42 -1.00 -77.58
N PRO A 4 5.75 -0.84 -77.69
CA PRO A 4 6.38 0.48 -77.74
C PRO A 4 5.82 1.25 -78.95
N ASN A 5 5.37 2.48 -78.71
CA ASN A 5 4.84 3.33 -79.76
C ASN A 5 5.98 3.82 -80.65
N ARG A 6 6.02 3.29 -81.88
CA ARG A 6 7.06 3.58 -82.87
C ARG A 6 6.51 4.38 -84.06
N ARG A 7 5.39 5.09 -83.87
CA ARG A 7 4.84 6.00 -84.88
C ARG A 7 5.62 7.31 -84.91
N ILE A 8 6.17 7.61 -86.08
CA ILE A 8 6.93 8.81 -86.38
C ILE A 8 6.21 9.58 -87.49
N LEU A 9 6.07 10.89 -87.30
CA LEU A 9 5.58 11.79 -88.34
C LEU A 9 6.75 12.53 -88.96
N VAL A 10 6.84 12.57 -90.29
CA VAL A 10 7.82 13.42 -91.00
C VAL A 10 7.07 14.55 -91.68
N ILE A 11 7.46 15.80 -91.38
CA ILE A 11 6.90 17.02 -91.96
C ILE A 11 8.02 17.77 -92.69
N ASP A 12 8.01 17.71 -94.01
CA ASP A 12 9.00 18.38 -94.87
C ASP A 12 8.35 18.68 -96.24
N ASP A 13 8.64 19.82 -96.87
CA ASP A 13 8.05 20.15 -98.17
C ASP A 13 8.73 19.41 -99.34
N ASN A 14 9.90 18.81 -99.09
CA ASN A 14 10.68 18.08 -100.07
C ASN A 14 10.40 16.58 -100.04
N ARG A 15 9.74 16.08 -101.09
CA ARG A 15 9.40 14.67 -101.28
C ARG A 15 10.60 13.72 -101.21
N ALA A 16 11.79 14.14 -101.64
CA ALA A 16 13.00 13.30 -101.57
C ALA A 16 13.40 12.97 -100.13
N ILE A 17 13.19 13.91 -99.19
CA ILE A 17 13.53 13.74 -97.78
C ILE A 17 12.63 12.67 -97.14
N HIS A 18 11.35 12.61 -97.51
CA HIS A 18 10.46 11.54 -97.06
C HIS A 18 10.91 10.16 -97.55
N GLU A 19 11.43 10.05 -98.77
CA GLU A 19 11.97 8.80 -99.29
C GLU A 19 13.25 8.37 -98.55
N ASP A 20 14.10 9.33 -98.20
CA ASP A 20 15.31 9.08 -97.42
C ASP A 20 14.98 8.61 -95.99
N PHE A 21 14.07 9.29 -95.28
CA PHE A 21 13.60 8.83 -93.97
C PHE A 21 12.94 7.44 -94.04
N ARG A 22 12.17 7.13 -95.10
CA ARG A 22 11.62 5.79 -95.30
C ARG A 22 12.71 4.75 -95.51
N LYS A 23 13.76 5.02 -96.28
CA LYS A 23 14.90 4.10 -96.45
C LYS A 23 15.65 3.86 -95.14
N ILE A 24 15.79 4.90 -94.31
CA ILE A 24 16.49 4.84 -93.02
C ILE A 24 15.70 3.98 -92.02
N PHE A 25 14.40 4.24 -91.88
CA PHE A 25 13.54 3.60 -90.88
C PHE A 25 12.89 2.28 -91.35
N ALA A 26 12.92 1.98 -92.65
CA ALA A 26 12.41 0.75 -93.26
C ALA A 26 13.34 0.24 -94.39
N PRO A 27 14.54 -0.29 -94.05
CA PRO A 27 15.46 -0.85 -95.04
C PRO A 27 14.92 -2.12 -95.73
N ASP A 28 15.23 -2.28 -97.03
CA ASP A 28 14.83 -3.43 -97.86
C ASP A 28 15.43 -4.75 -97.35
N GLN A 29 14.59 -5.78 -97.20
CA GLN A 29 14.98 -7.09 -96.64
C GLN A 29 16.06 -7.82 -97.48
N ASP A 30 16.04 -7.64 -98.81
CA ASP A 30 16.89 -8.37 -99.75
C ASP A 30 18.37 -7.92 -99.76
N ALA A 31 18.65 -6.69 -99.29
CA ALA A 31 20.01 -6.14 -99.28
C ALA A 31 20.76 -6.47 -97.96
N SER A 32 20.04 -6.50 -96.83
CA SER A 32 20.62 -6.87 -95.53
C SER A 32 20.93 -8.36 -95.48
N SER A 33 20.03 -9.23 -95.96
CA SER A 33 20.24 -10.68 -95.88
C SER A 33 21.48 -11.14 -96.65
N LYS A 34 21.79 -10.52 -97.80
CA LYS A 34 22.99 -10.86 -98.59
C LYS A 34 24.29 -10.44 -97.92
N LEU A 35 24.28 -9.31 -97.20
CA LEU A 35 25.43 -8.82 -96.43
C LEU A 35 25.64 -9.68 -95.18
N ASP A 36 24.55 -10.00 -94.47
CA ASP A 36 24.57 -10.88 -93.29
C ASP A 36 24.99 -12.32 -93.66
N GLU A 37 24.59 -12.82 -94.84
CA GLU A 37 25.05 -14.11 -95.40
C GLU A 37 26.54 -14.09 -95.78
N LEU A 38 27.03 -13.00 -96.38
CA LEU A 38 28.45 -12.80 -96.73
C LEU A 38 29.32 -12.72 -95.46
N GLU A 39 28.89 -11.99 -94.45
CA GLU A 39 29.61 -11.81 -93.17
C GLU A 39 29.65 -13.13 -92.38
N SER A 40 28.53 -13.88 -92.36
CA SER A 40 28.45 -15.22 -91.79
C SER A 40 29.38 -16.22 -92.50
N SER A 41 29.54 -16.10 -93.83
CA SER A 41 30.46 -16.95 -94.61
C SER A 41 31.95 -16.62 -94.40
N LEU A 42 32.28 -15.38 -94.06
CA LEU A 42 33.66 -14.89 -93.93
C LEU A 42 34.24 -15.10 -92.52
N PHE A 43 33.40 -15.11 -91.48
CA PHE A 43 33.86 -15.10 -90.08
C PHE A 43 33.47 -16.33 -89.25
N GLU A 44 32.75 -17.33 -89.78
CA GLU A 44 32.31 -18.55 -89.07
C GLU A 44 31.66 -18.29 -87.68
N THR A 45 31.08 -17.10 -87.49
CA THR A 45 30.31 -16.73 -86.31
C THR A 45 28.93 -16.29 -86.75
N ALA A 46 27.88 -16.88 -86.17
CA ALA A 46 26.50 -16.46 -86.40
C ALA A 46 26.35 -14.98 -86.03
N ALA A 47 26.12 -14.12 -87.02
CA ALA A 47 25.83 -12.72 -86.79
C ALA A 47 24.61 -12.61 -85.85
N PRO A 48 24.64 -11.76 -84.81
CA PRO A 48 23.47 -11.55 -83.98
C PRO A 48 22.34 -11.02 -84.85
N VAL A 49 21.17 -11.68 -84.80
CA VAL A 49 19.93 -11.17 -85.41
C VAL A 49 19.64 -9.83 -84.76
N GLN A 50 20.05 -8.74 -85.42
CA GLN A 50 19.58 -7.41 -85.06
C GLN A 50 18.09 -7.38 -85.39
N ASP A 51 17.24 -7.57 -84.39
CA ASP A 51 15.82 -7.28 -84.48
C ASP A 51 15.67 -5.77 -84.67
N ARG A 52 15.86 -5.30 -85.91
CA ARG A 52 15.83 -3.87 -86.24
C ARG A 52 14.38 -3.41 -86.07
N PRO A 53 14.12 -2.57 -85.06
CA PRO A 53 12.77 -2.19 -84.71
C PRO A 53 12.16 -1.35 -85.83
N ARG A 54 11.08 -1.87 -86.42
CA ARG A 54 10.36 -1.19 -87.50
C ARG A 54 9.60 0.01 -86.94
N PHE A 55 9.83 1.19 -87.52
CA PHE A 55 9.05 2.39 -87.24
C PHE A 55 7.90 2.51 -88.24
N GLU A 56 6.75 2.99 -87.76
CA GLU A 56 5.61 3.36 -88.61
C GLU A 56 5.78 4.84 -88.97
N ILE A 57 5.85 5.16 -90.26
CA ILE A 57 6.17 6.52 -90.72
C ILE A 57 5.00 7.07 -91.51
N ASP A 58 4.46 8.18 -91.03
CA ASP A 58 3.49 8.98 -91.78
C ASP A 58 4.17 10.25 -92.29
N SER A 59 3.65 10.81 -93.38
CA SER A 59 4.27 11.94 -94.09
C SER A 59 3.27 13.07 -94.25
N ALA A 60 3.71 14.28 -93.94
CA ALA A 60 3.00 15.52 -94.24
C ALA A 60 3.94 16.44 -95.01
N PHE A 61 3.42 17.15 -96.01
CA PHE A 61 4.19 18.05 -96.86
C PHE A 61 4.15 19.51 -96.38
N GLN A 62 3.32 19.81 -95.39
CA GLN A 62 3.15 21.11 -94.77
C GLN A 62 2.78 20.98 -93.28
N GLY A 63 3.05 22.03 -92.51
CA GLY A 63 2.74 22.06 -91.07
C GLY A 63 1.25 21.89 -90.73
N GLN A 64 0.34 22.42 -91.56
CA GLN A 64 -1.10 22.27 -91.37
C GLN A 64 -1.55 20.82 -91.53
N GLU A 65 -1.05 20.14 -92.56
CA GLU A 65 -1.32 18.72 -92.82
C GLU A 65 -0.78 17.85 -91.66
N GLY A 66 0.42 18.16 -91.16
CA GLY A 66 0.98 17.48 -90.00
C GLY A 66 0.13 17.66 -88.73
N LEU A 67 -0.42 18.86 -88.50
CA LEU A 67 -1.31 19.12 -87.37
C LEU A 67 -2.61 18.31 -87.45
N GLU A 68 -3.21 18.20 -88.64
CA GLU A 68 -4.41 17.39 -88.86
C GLU A 68 -4.14 15.91 -88.59
N LEU A 69 -3.00 15.39 -89.07
CA LEU A 69 -2.58 14.02 -88.79
C LEU A 69 -2.37 13.77 -87.28
N VAL A 70 -1.71 14.69 -86.56
CA VAL A 70 -1.53 14.56 -85.11
C VAL A 70 -2.86 14.62 -84.36
N ARG A 71 -3.78 15.50 -84.77
CA ARG A 71 -5.13 15.58 -84.19
C ARG A 71 -5.90 14.29 -84.38
N HIS A 72 -5.94 13.78 -85.60
CA HIS A 72 -6.61 12.52 -85.92
C HIS A 72 -6.00 11.35 -85.13
N ALA A 73 -4.67 11.27 -85.07
CA ALA A 73 -3.98 10.22 -84.33
C ALA A 73 -4.24 10.29 -82.81
N ALA A 74 -4.41 11.50 -82.24
CA ALA A 74 -4.79 11.69 -80.85
C ALA A 74 -6.23 11.25 -80.58
N GLU A 75 -7.17 11.58 -81.48
CA GLU A 75 -8.58 11.17 -81.40
C GLU A 75 -8.76 9.65 -81.52
N GLU A 76 -7.96 9.00 -82.36
CA GLU A 76 -7.93 7.53 -82.52
C GLU A 76 -7.24 6.79 -81.35
N GLY A 77 -6.67 7.51 -80.37
CA GLY A 77 -5.93 6.92 -79.27
C GLY A 77 -4.60 6.27 -79.67
N ARG A 78 -4.08 6.59 -80.87
CA ARG A 78 -2.77 6.12 -81.39
C ARG A 78 -1.87 7.32 -81.73
N PRO A 79 -1.48 8.15 -80.75
CA PRO A 79 -0.71 9.37 -80.99
C PRO A 79 0.66 9.05 -81.59
N TYR A 80 1.27 10.02 -82.27
CA TYR A 80 2.67 9.91 -82.67
C TYR A 80 3.57 10.03 -81.43
N ALA A 81 4.60 9.19 -81.35
CA ALA A 81 5.60 9.31 -80.30
C ALA A 81 6.63 10.41 -80.62
N MET A 82 6.85 10.65 -81.92
CA MET A 82 7.87 11.57 -82.40
C MET A 82 7.50 12.21 -83.75
N ALA A 83 8.00 13.42 -84.01
CA ALA A 83 7.95 14.06 -85.32
C ALA A 83 9.31 14.64 -85.75
N PHE A 84 9.68 14.45 -87.01
CA PHE A 84 10.73 15.23 -87.68
C PHE A 84 10.06 16.39 -88.42
N VAL A 85 10.54 17.61 -88.21
CA VAL A 85 9.91 18.82 -88.75
C VAL A 85 10.97 19.69 -89.41
N ASP A 86 10.80 19.97 -90.70
CA ASP A 86 11.67 20.90 -91.40
C ASP A 86 11.42 22.36 -90.96
N VAL A 87 12.49 23.16 -90.92
CA VAL A 87 12.36 24.57 -90.57
C VAL A 87 11.72 25.40 -91.68
N ARG A 88 12.04 25.18 -92.95
CA ARG A 88 11.65 26.08 -94.06
C ARG A 88 10.68 25.40 -95.03
N MET A 89 9.38 25.55 -94.78
CA MET A 89 8.31 24.97 -95.63
C MET A 89 7.38 26.04 -96.27
N PRO A 90 7.78 26.72 -97.36
CA PRO A 90 6.91 27.70 -98.06
C PRO A 90 5.98 27.05 -99.12
N PRO A 91 4.74 27.56 -99.35
CA PRO A 91 4.02 28.58 -98.57
C PRO A 91 3.27 27.94 -97.39
N GLY A 92 3.63 28.30 -96.15
CA GLY A 92 3.03 27.65 -94.99
C GLY A 92 3.62 28.10 -93.64
N TRP A 93 3.32 27.32 -92.60
CA TRP A 93 3.95 27.49 -91.29
C TRP A 93 5.39 27.01 -91.33
N ASP A 94 6.30 27.75 -90.70
CA ASP A 94 7.67 27.28 -90.51
C ASP A 94 7.72 26.14 -89.47
N GLY A 95 8.86 25.47 -89.36
CA GLY A 95 9.01 24.31 -88.46
C GLY A 95 8.79 24.64 -86.99
N ILE A 96 9.07 25.87 -86.56
CA ILE A 96 8.90 26.31 -85.17
C ILE A 96 7.41 26.54 -84.87
N ALA A 97 6.71 27.28 -85.73
CA ALA A 97 5.27 27.51 -85.60
C ALA A 97 4.49 26.19 -85.68
N THR A 98 4.92 25.28 -86.56
CA THR A 98 4.38 23.92 -86.65
C THR A 98 4.57 23.18 -85.33
N THR A 99 5.79 23.14 -84.77
CA THR A 99 6.11 22.44 -83.52
C THR A 99 5.23 22.91 -82.34
N LEU A 100 5.10 24.23 -82.16
CA LEU A 100 4.24 24.79 -81.09
C LEU A 100 2.79 24.35 -81.24
N LYS A 101 2.27 24.36 -82.47
CA LYS A 101 0.90 23.92 -82.76
C LYS A 101 0.71 22.43 -82.53
N LEU A 102 1.71 21.59 -82.84
CA LEU A 102 1.65 20.16 -82.55
C LEU A 102 1.60 19.90 -81.03
N TRP A 103 2.36 20.64 -80.21
CA TRP A 103 2.36 20.49 -78.76
C TRP A 103 1.09 21.00 -78.07
N GLU A 104 0.34 21.93 -78.66
CA GLU A 104 -0.99 22.31 -78.17
C GLU A 104 -1.95 21.10 -78.15
N ILE A 105 -1.81 20.18 -79.11
CA ILE A 105 -2.67 18.99 -79.24
C ILE A 105 -2.04 17.78 -78.54
N CYS A 106 -0.74 17.56 -78.73
CA CYS A 106 0.00 16.45 -78.14
C CYS A 106 1.23 16.99 -77.39
N PRO A 107 1.07 17.37 -76.10
CA PRO A 107 2.16 17.99 -75.34
C PRO A 107 3.38 17.09 -75.20
N ASP A 108 3.19 15.78 -75.20
CA ASP A 108 4.26 14.81 -74.99
C ASP A 108 5.03 14.45 -76.28
N LEU A 109 4.57 14.88 -77.46
CA LEU A 109 5.21 14.59 -78.74
C LEU A 109 6.68 15.02 -78.72
N GLN A 110 7.60 14.10 -79.03
CA GLN A 110 9.01 14.45 -79.17
C GLN A 110 9.25 15.03 -80.57
N VAL A 111 9.96 16.15 -80.68
CA VAL A 111 10.16 16.82 -81.97
C VAL A 111 11.64 16.96 -82.27
N VAL A 112 12.03 16.58 -83.49
CA VAL A 112 13.35 16.87 -84.05
C VAL A 112 13.20 17.88 -85.16
N ILE A 113 13.74 19.08 -84.95
CA ILE A 113 13.77 20.11 -85.98
C ILE A 113 14.94 19.87 -86.93
N CYS A 114 14.65 19.78 -88.22
CA CYS A 114 15.63 19.59 -89.28
C CYS A 114 16.00 20.93 -89.92
N THR A 115 17.28 21.33 -89.89
CA THR A 115 17.71 22.67 -90.36
C THR A 115 19.07 22.65 -91.06
N ALA A 116 19.32 23.66 -91.90
CA ALA A 116 20.60 23.88 -92.59
C ALA A 116 21.51 24.96 -91.93
N TYR A 117 21.34 25.26 -90.64
CA TYR A 117 22.10 26.25 -89.82
C TYR A 117 21.92 27.74 -90.17
N SER A 118 21.35 28.08 -91.32
CA SER A 118 21.16 29.47 -91.75
C SER A 118 19.75 30.03 -91.47
N ASP A 119 18.91 29.26 -90.78
CA ASP A 119 17.45 29.49 -90.74
C ASP A 119 17.01 30.22 -89.47
N TYR A 120 17.57 29.82 -88.33
CA TYR A 120 17.38 30.43 -87.01
C TYR A 120 18.62 30.17 -86.14
N SER A 121 18.93 31.10 -85.22
CA SER A 121 19.92 30.85 -84.16
C SER A 121 19.31 30.01 -83.02
N TRP A 122 20.15 29.28 -82.26
CA TRP A 122 19.69 28.47 -81.12
C TRP A 122 18.93 29.30 -80.06
N ASP A 123 19.38 30.53 -79.81
CA ASP A 123 18.74 31.43 -78.84
C ASP A 123 17.35 31.87 -79.31
N GLU A 124 17.17 32.20 -80.59
CA GLU A 124 15.87 32.55 -81.18
C GLU A 124 14.88 31.38 -81.16
N MET A 125 15.38 30.14 -81.30
CA MET A 125 14.55 28.94 -81.21
C MET A 125 14.10 28.67 -79.78
N ILE A 126 15.01 28.81 -78.80
CA ILE A 126 14.69 28.64 -77.37
C ILE A 126 13.75 29.75 -76.88
N GLU A 127 13.92 31.00 -77.33
CA GLU A 127 13.02 32.11 -76.99
C GLU A 127 11.58 31.83 -77.44
N LYS A 128 11.41 31.22 -78.63
CA LYS A 128 10.10 30.88 -79.18
C LYS A 128 9.49 29.59 -78.63
N THR A 129 10.30 28.59 -78.30
CA THR A 129 9.83 27.25 -77.88
C THR A 129 9.86 27.01 -76.37
N GLY A 130 10.55 27.88 -75.62
CA GLY A 130 10.83 27.71 -74.19
C GLY A 130 11.94 26.68 -73.92
N HIS A 131 12.43 26.63 -72.68
CA HIS A 131 13.35 25.57 -72.26
C HIS A 131 12.61 24.23 -72.16
N THR A 132 12.74 23.41 -73.20
CA THR A 132 12.11 22.09 -73.30
C THR A 132 13.14 21.02 -73.64
N ASP A 133 13.01 19.86 -73.02
CA ASP A 133 13.83 18.68 -73.28
C ASP A 133 13.21 17.76 -74.34
N ARG A 134 12.11 18.19 -74.96
CA ARG A 134 11.33 17.45 -75.97
C ARG A 134 11.70 17.84 -77.40
N LEU A 135 12.62 18.80 -77.54
CA LEU A 135 13.10 19.32 -78.80
C LEU A 135 14.57 18.96 -78.97
N LEU A 136 14.89 18.34 -80.09
CA LEU A 136 16.26 18.18 -80.56
C LEU A 136 16.40 18.83 -81.95
N ILE A 137 17.63 19.14 -82.34
CA ILE A 137 17.92 19.69 -83.67
C ILE A 137 18.81 18.71 -84.41
N LEU A 138 18.45 18.47 -85.66
CA LEU A 138 19.20 17.64 -86.59
C LEU A 138 19.65 18.49 -87.79
N LYS A 139 20.94 18.41 -88.11
CA LYS A 139 21.55 19.18 -89.20
C LYS A 139 21.39 18.49 -90.54
N LYS A 140 21.05 19.24 -91.60
CA LYS A 140 21.13 18.80 -93.00
C LYS A 140 22.58 18.97 -93.55
N PRO A 141 23.17 18.00 -94.27
CA PRO A 141 22.62 16.69 -94.65
C PRO A 141 22.60 15.70 -93.47
N PHE A 142 21.60 14.82 -93.46
CA PHE A 142 21.35 13.88 -92.37
C PHE A 142 22.34 12.70 -92.36
N ASP A 143 22.83 12.33 -91.19
CA ASP A 143 23.48 11.02 -90.97
C ASP A 143 22.42 9.97 -90.58
N ASN A 144 22.41 8.85 -91.30
CA ASN A 144 21.49 7.74 -91.05
C ASN A 144 21.60 7.20 -89.62
N VAL A 145 22.81 7.17 -89.05
CA VAL A 145 23.04 6.68 -87.69
C VAL A 145 22.42 7.64 -86.66
N GLU A 146 22.61 8.94 -86.86
CA GLU A 146 22.08 10.00 -85.98
C GLU A 146 20.54 10.02 -85.99
N VAL A 147 19.92 9.92 -87.18
CA VAL A 147 18.47 9.83 -87.34
C VAL A 147 17.87 8.62 -86.60
N MET A 148 18.51 7.45 -86.75
CA MET A 148 18.07 6.22 -86.07
C MET A 148 18.23 6.32 -84.54
N GLN A 149 19.32 6.91 -84.06
CA GLN A 149 19.54 7.10 -82.63
C GLN A 149 18.50 8.04 -82.02
N PHE A 150 18.15 9.15 -82.71
CA PHE A 150 17.10 10.05 -82.24
C PHE A 150 15.73 9.36 -82.22
N ALA A 151 15.37 8.64 -83.28
CA ALA A 151 14.13 7.86 -83.30
C ALA A 151 14.07 6.87 -82.13
N HIS A 152 15.15 6.17 -81.84
CA HIS A 152 15.23 5.24 -80.71
C HIS A 152 15.08 5.92 -79.36
N ALA A 153 15.91 6.93 -79.10
CA ALA A 153 15.98 7.57 -77.80
C ALA A 153 14.67 8.28 -77.47
N LEU A 154 14.11 9.01 -78.43
CA LEU A 154 12.92 9.84 -78.20
C LEU A 154 11.63 9.02 -78.11
N THR A 155 11.45 7.99 -78.96
CA THR A 155 10.27 7.11 -78.82
C THR A 155 10.32 6.30 -77.52
N SER A 156 11.52 5.88 -77.08
CA SER A 156 11.70 5.22 -75.78
C SER A 156 11.42 6.18 -74.62
N LYS A 157 11.89 7.43 -74.71
CA LYS A 157 11.62 8.49 -73.72
C LYS A 157 10.12 8.76 -73.59
N TRP A 158 9.41 8.89 -74.72
CA TRP A 158 7.96 9.06 -74.73
C TRP A 158 7.25 7.90 -74.02
N HIS A 159 7.62 6.66 -74.37
CA HIS A 159 7.01 5.47 -73.79
C HIS A 159 7.24 5.35 -72.28
N LEU A 160 8.47 5.62 -71.82
CA LEU A 160 8.79 5.64 -70.39
C LEU A 160 8.02 6.74 -69.64
N GLY A 161 7.86 7.92 -70.25
CA GLY A 161 7.07 9.01 -69.69
C GLY A 161 5.59 8.63 -69.48
N GLN A 162 4.97 7.97 -70.46
CA GLN A 162 3.59 7.49 -70.33
C GLN A 162 3.46 6.39 -69.26
N GLN A 163 4.41 5.45 -69.19
CA GLN A 163 4.41 4.41 -68.15
C GLN A 163 4.56 5.00 -66.75
N ALA A 164 5.42 6.01 -66.57
CA ALA A 164 5.64 6.66 -65.29
C ALA A 164 4.37 7.36 -64.78
N ARG A 165 3.66 8.11 -65.64
CA ARG A 165 2.41 8.78 -65.28
C ARG A 165 1.32 7.80 -64.87
N SER A 166 1.09 6.75 -65.66
CA SER A 166 0.09 5.74 -65.32
C SER A 166 0.37 5.05 -63.97
N ARG A 167 1.65 4.82 -63.63
CA ARG A 167 2.02 4.26 -62.32
C ARG A 167 1.84 5.26 -61.18
N LEU A 168 2.10 6.54 -61.41
CA LEU A 168 1.87 7.59 -60.42
C LEU A 168 0.37 7.72 -60.10
N ASP A 169 -0.49 7.71 -61.12
CA ASP A 169 -1.94 7.78 -60.94
C ASP A 169 -2.48 6.56 -60.15
N ASP A 170 -2.02 5.34 -60.47
CA ASP A 170 -2.38 4.13 -59.71
C ASP A 170 -1.90 4.20 -58.25
N LEU A 171 -0.67 4.68 -58.03
CA LEU A 171 -0.12 4.82 -56.68
C LEU A 171 -0.90 5.86 -55.88
N GLU A 172 -1.24 6.99 -56.48
CA GLU A 172 -2.02 8.06 -55.84
C GLU A 172 -3.42 7.57 -55.45
N GLN A 173 -4.09 6.82 -56.33
CA GLN A 173 -5.37 6.18 -56.02
C GLN A 173 -5.25 5.19 -54.86
N ARG A 174 -4.21 4.34 -54.86
CA ARG A 174 -3.97 3.36 -53.79
C ARG A 174 -3.65 4.02 -52.46
N VAL A 175 -2.85 5.09 -52.45
CA VAL A 175 -2.54 5.85 -51.23
C VAL A 175 -3.81 6.52 -50.71
N SER A 176 -4.62 7.13 -51.57
CA SER A 176 -5.89 7.76 -51.17
C SER A 176 -6.87 6.74 -50.57
N ALA A 177 -7.05 5.59 -51.22
CA ALA A 177 -7.89 4.50 -50.70
C ALA A 177 -7.39 4.00 -49.34
N ARG A 178 -6.09 3.71 -49.21
CA ARG A 178 -5.48 3.27 -47.94
C ARG A 178 -5.58 4.31 -46.85
N THR A 179 -5.40 5.60 -47.18
CA THR A 179 -5.49 6.68 -46.20
C THR A 179 -6.92 6.75 -45.65
N THR A 180 -7.92 6.60 -46.52
CA THR A 180 -9.34 6.59 -46.13
C THR A 180 -9.69 5.39 -45.25
N GLU A 181 -9.21 4.19 -45.59
CA GLU A 181 -9.37 2.99 -44.75
C GLU A 181 -8.71 3.17 -43.38
N LEU A 182 -7.49 3.72 -43.34
CA LEU A 182 -6.75 3.90 -42.10
C LEU A 182 -7.39 4.95 -41.21
N THR A 183 -7.92 6.04 -41.77
CA THR A 183 -8.67 7.04 -41.00
C THR A 183 -9.94 6.43 -40.42
N ALA A 184 -10.69 5.65 -41.18
CA ALA A 184 -11.89 4.98 -40.68
C ALA A 184 -11.57 3.95 -39.57
N ALA A 185 -10.50 3.18 -39.73
CA ALA A 185 -10.04 2.22 -38.72
C ALA A 185 -9.57 2.93 -37.43
N ASN A 186 -8.84 4.04 -37.55
CA ASN A 186 -8.40 4.83 -36.40
C ASN A 186 -9.57 5.48 -35.66
N GLU A 187 -10.58 5.99 -36.39
CA GLU A 187 -11.81 6.52 -35.79
C GLU A 187 -12.58 5.43 -35.02
N HIS A 188 -12.71 4.23 -35.61
CA HIS A 188 -13.33 3.09 -34.93
C HIS A 188 -12.57 2.70 -33.67
N LEU A 189 -11.23 2.59 -33.75
CA LEU A 189 -10.39 2.24 -32.60
C LEU A 189 -10.48 3.30 -31.49
N ALA A 190 -10.52 4.59 -31.86
CA ALA A 190 -10.70 5.68 -30.92
C ALA A 190 -12.06 5.62 -30.21
N GLN A 191 -13.13 5.28 -30.94
CA GLN A 191 -14.47 5.08 -30.35
C GLN A 191 -14.52 3.88 -29.40
N GLU A 192 -13.92 2.75 -29.77
CA GLU A 192 -13.85 1.58 -28.89
C GLU A 192 -13.03 1.88 -27.63
N SER A 193 -11.89 2.56 -27.78
CA SER A 193 -11.06 2.96 -26.63
C SER A 193 -11.79 3.96 -25.73
N ALA A 194 -12.53 4.91 -26.29
CA ALA A 194 -13.32 5.87 -25.50
C ALA A 194 -14.43 5.16 -24.72
N ARG A 195 -15.15 4.25 -25.37
CA ARG A 195 -16.21 3.44 -24.73
C ARG A 195 -15.64 2.53 -23.63
N ALA A 196 -14.49 1.91 -23.86
CA ALA A 196 -13.81 1.08 -22.87
C ALA A 196 -13.37 1.90 -21.65
N ASN A 197 -12.82 3.10 -21.86
CA ASN A 197 -12.44 4.01 -20.77
C ASN A 197 -13.66 4.49 -19.98
N GLU A 198 -14.76 4.86 -20.64
CA GLU A 198 -15.99 5.29 -19.97
C GLU A 198 -16.59 4.15 -19.11
N MET A 199 -16.59 2.91 -19.63
CA MET A 199 -17.00 1.74 -18.85
C MET A 199 -16.08 1.45 -17.66
N ALA A 200 -14.77 1.64 -17.82
CA ALA A 200 -13.81 1.47 -16.74
C ALA A 200 -13.97 2.55 -15.65
N GLU A 201 -14.16 3.81 -16.05
CA GLU A 201 -14.37 4.93 -15.14
C GLU A 201 -15.67 4.78 -14.35
N THR A 202 -16.76 4.42 -15.01
CA THR A 202 -18.06 4.16 -14.35
C THR A 202 -17.97 2.99 -13.35
N ALA A 203 -17.28 1.90 -13.71
CA ALA A 203 -17.05 0.78 -12.79
C ALA A 203 -16.18 1.19 -11.59
N GLN A 204 -15.16 2.03 -11.81
CA GLN A 204 -14.28 2.51 -10.75
C GLN A 204 -15.01 3.47 -9.80
N LEU A 205 -15.81 4.40 -10.32
CA LEU A 205 -16.67 5.28 -9.53
C LEU A 205 -17.68 4.47 -8.71
N ALA A 206 -18.32 3.45 -9.31
CA ALA A 206 -19.24 2.57 -8.59
C ALA A 206 -18.53 1.80 -7.45
N SER A 207 -17.31 1.30 -7.67
CA SER A 207 -16.51 0.63 -6.65
C SER A 207 -16.08 1.58 -5.52
N GLN A 208 -15.67 2.81 -5.87
CA GLN A 208 -15.34 3.84 -4.89
C GLN A 208 -16.55 4.23 -4.04
N ALA A 209 -17.71 4.47 -4.67
CA ALA A 209 -18.95 4.79 -3.98
C ALA A 209 -19.41 3.65 -3.06
N LYS A 210 -19.29 2.38 -3.49
CA LYS A 210 -19.56 1.19 -2.66
C LYS A 210 -18.64 1.15 -1.44
N SER A 211 -17.36 1.44 -1.62
CA SER A 211 -16.37 1.43 -0.54
C SER A 211 -16.61 2.56 0.48
N GLU A 212 -16.95 3.75 -0.01
CA GLU A 212 -17.28 4.91 0.83
C GLU A 212 -18.58 4.69 1.60
N PHE A 213 -19.60 4.14 0.94
CA PHE A 213 -20.85 3.74 1.59
C PHE A 213 -20.61 2.74 2.73
N LEU A 214 -19.79 1.71 2.50
CA LEU A 214 -19.47 0.72 3.54
C LEU A 214 -18.65 1.33 4.68
N ALA A 215 -17.68 2.20 4.39
CA ALA A 215 -16.91 2.94 5.40
C ALA A 215 -17.81 3.77 6.31
N ASN A 216 -18.76 4.51 5.73
CA ASN A 216 -19.71 5.34 6.48
C ASN A 216 -20.68 4.46 7.30
N MET A 217 -21.25 3.42 6.69
CA MET A 217 -22.14 2.47 7.38
C MET A 217 -21.45 1.77 8.55
N SER A 218 -20.17 1.40 8.44
CA SER A 218 -19.47 0.83 9.58
C SER A 218 -19.34 1.80 10.74
N HIS A 219 -19.16 3.09 10.50
CA HIS A 219 -19.11 4.10 11.57
C HIS A 219 -20.48 4.26 12.23
N GLU A 220 -21.55 4.28 11.43
CA GLU A 220 -22.94 4.35 11.89
C GLU A 220 -23.37 3.11 12.69
N ILE A 221 -22.84 1.93 12.37
CA ILE A 221 -23.12 0.71 13.15
C ILE A 221 -22.18 0.59 14.36
N ARG A 222 -20.92 1.03 14.27
CA ARG A 222 -19.95 0.90 15.38
C ARG A 222 -20.32 1.76 16.58
N THR A 223 -20.80 2.97 16.37
CA THR A 223 -21.16 3.90 17.46
C THR A 223 -22.23 3.34 18.40
N PRO A 224 -23.41 2.89 17.93
CA PRO A 224 -24.40 2.29 18.82
C PRO A 224 -23.91 0.96 19.42
N MET A 225 -23.10 0.18 18.70
CA MET A 225 -22.56 -1.08 19.20
C MET A 225 -21.55 -0.89 20.34
N ASN A 226 -20.68 0.11 20.25
CA ASN A 226 -19.77 0.49 21.34
C ASN A 226 -20.55 0.98 22.56
N GLY A 227 -21.67 1.69 22.37
CA GLY A 227 -22.59 2.05 23.46
C GLY A 227 -23.22 0.83 24.12
N VAL A 228 -23.68 -0.16 23.34
CA VAL A 228 -24.21 -1.43 23.88
C VAL A 228 -23.14 -2.18 24.68
N ILE A 229 -21.90 -2.25 24.20
CA ILE A 229 -20.78 -2.88 24.90
C ILE A 229 -20.44 -2.13 26.18
N GLY A 230 -20.32 -0.80 26.12
CA GLY A 230 -20.06 0.05 27.29
C GLY A 230 -21.10 -0.17 28.39
N MET A 231 -22.39 -0.09 28.06
CA MET A 231 -23.48 -0.33 29.01
C MET A 231 -23.49 -1.76 29.54
N THR A 232 -23.13 -2.74 28.72
CA THR A 232 -23.07 -4.14 29.15
C THR A 232 -21.90 -4.40 30.09
N ASN A 233 -20.75 -3.77 29.87
CA ASN A 233 -19.60 -3.85 30.78
C ASN A 233 -19.90 -3.16 32.12
N LEU A 234 -20.49 -1.96 32.09
CA LEU A 234 -20.96 -1.30 33.31
C LEU A 234 -21.95 -2.19 34.09
N LEU A 235 -22.86 -2.87 33.38
CA LEU A 235 -23.80 -3.80 34.01
C LEU A 235 -23.07 -5.01 34.62
N LEU A 236 -22.06 -5.57 33.95
CA LEU A 236 -21.26 -6.70 34.42
C LEU A 236 -20.45 -6.38 35.69
N ASP A 237 -20.08 -5.12 35.87
CA ASP A 237 -19.36 -4.59 37.04
C ASP A 237 -20.28 -4.33 38.26
N THR A 238 -21.60 -4.47 38.11
CA THR A 238 -22.57 -4.39 39.22
C THR A 238 -22.87 -5.76 39.87
N GLU A 239 -23.56 -5.74 41.01
CA GLU A 239 -24.10 -6.97 41.62
C GLU A 239 -25.23 -7.56 40.75
N LEU A 240 -24.89 -8.59 39.98
CA LEU A 240 -25.83 -9.34 39.15
C LEU A 240 -26.09 -10.74 39.71
N THR A 241 -27.34 -11.19 39.63
CA THR A 241 -27.62 -12.62 39.83
C THR A 241 -26.94 -13.47 38.74
N PRO A 242 -26.62 -14.75 39.00
CA PRO A 242 -25.95 -15.62 38.01
C PRO A 242 -26.67 -15.66 36.64
N ARG A 243 -28.00 -15.58 36.65
CA ARG A 243 -28.81 -15.56 35.44
C ARG A 243 -28.71 -14.22 34.69
N GLN A 244 -28.72 -13.09 35.40
CA GLN A 244 -28.53 -11.76 34.79
C GLN A 244 -27.12 -11.59 34.23
N ARG A 245 -26.10 -12.05 34.97
CA ARG A 245 -24.70 -12.07 34.49
C ARG A 245 -24.57 -12.87 33.20
N SER A 246 -25.23 -14.03 33.11
CA SER A 246 -25.22 -14.83 31.87
C SER A 246 -25.86 -14.10 30.67
N PHE A 247 -26.91 -13.29 30.91
CA PHE A 247 -27.54 -12.49 29.86
C PHE A 247 -26.65 -11.31 29.43
N ALA A 248 -26.03 -10.62 30.38
CA ALA A 248 -25.10 -9.53 30.08
C ALA A 248 -23.88 -10.05 29.31
N GLN A 249 -23.26 -11.16 29.73
CA GLN A 249 -22.17 -11.80 28.99
C GLN A 249 -22.58 -12.21 27.57
N ALA A 250 -23.81 -12.69 27.39
CA ALA A 250 -24.33 -13.05 26.06
C ALA A 250 -24.54 -11.82 25.15
N ILE A 251 -24.99 -10.69 25.71
CA ILE A 251 -25.14 -9.42 24.99
C ILE A 251 -23.77 -8.90 24.56
N ASP A 252 -22.79 -8.86 25.48
CA ASP A 252 -21.43 -8.40 25.21
C ASP A 252 -20.76 -9.27 24.12
N GLY A 253 -20.84 -10.60 24.25
CA GLY A 253 -20.30 -11.52 23.25
C GLY A 253 -20.95 -11.35 21.88
N SER A 254 -22.26 -11.09 21.83
CA SER A 254 -23.00 -10.84 20.58
C SER A 254 -22.60 -9.50 19.95
N ALA A 255 -22.38 -8.48 20.78
CA ALA A 255 -22.00 -7.16 20.33
C ALA A 255 -20.58 -7.10 19.76
N ASN A 256 -19.62 -7.71 20.46
CA ASN A 256 -18.25 -7.89 20.00
C ASN A 256 -18.17 -8.73 18.72
N SER A 257 -19.01 -9.76 18.62
CA SER A 257 -19.13 -10.55 17.38
C SER A 257 -19.57 -9.67 16.21
N LEU A 258 -20.63 -8.86 16.37
CA LEU A 258 -21.12 -7.99 15.30
C LEU A 258 -20.09 -6.93 14.87
N LEU A 259 -19.34 -6.35 15.79
CA LEU A 259 -18.24 -5.42 15.46
C LEU A 259 -17.12 -6.07 14.65
N THR A 260 -16.82 -7.34 14.96
CA THR A 260 -15.86 -8.13 14.17
C THR A 260 -16.38 -8.33 12.75
N ILE A 261 -17.65 -8.71 12.59
CA ILE A 261 -18.31 -8.88 11.28
C ILE A 261 -18.23 -7.60 10.44
N ILE A 262 -18.52 -6.46 11.04
CA ILE A 262 -18.50 -5.16 10.35
C ILE A 262 -17.07 -4.80 9.96
N SER A 263 -16.09 -5.04 10.84
CA SER A 263 -14.68 -4.78 10.53
C SER A 263 -14.18 -5.68 9.41
N ASP A 264 -14.57 -6.96 9.38
CA ASP A 264 -14.25 -7.89 8.31
C ASP A 264 -14.81 -7.41 6.95
N ILE A 265 -16.06 -6.92 6.91
CA ILE A 265 -16.68 -6.39 5.68
C ILE A 265 -15.92 -5.15 5.18
N LEU A 266 -15.48 -4.27 6.10
CA LEU A 266 -14.69 -3.11 5.75
C LEU A 266 -13.31 -3.48 5.21
N ASP A 267 -12.61 -4.37 5.90
CA ASP A 267 -11.28 -4.82 5.49
C ASP A 267 -11.38 -5.48 4.11
N PHE A 268 -12.37 -6.33 3.87
CA PHE A 268 -12.66 -6.91 2.55
C PHE A 268 -12.86 -5.82 1.47
N SER A 269 -13.65 -4.79 1.77
CA SER A 269 -13.91 -3.69 0.82
C SER A 269 -12.66 -2.84 0.54
N LYS A 270 -11.81 -2.59 1.54
CA LYS A 270 -10.54 -1.87 1.38
C LYS A 270 -9.54 -2.67 0.55
N ILE A 271 -9.55 -3.99 0.71
CA ILE A 271 -8.71 -4.92 -0.06
C ILE A 271 -9.17 -4.95 -1.53
N GLU A 272 -10.47 -5.09 -1.82
CA GLU A 272 -11.02 -5.01 -3.19
C GLU A 272 -10.62 -3.70 -3.89
N ALA A 273 -10.61 -2.59 -3.13
CA ALA A 273 -10.24 -1.27 -3.64
C ALA A 273 -8.72 -1.02 -3.75
N ARG A 274 -7.86 -2.00 -3.40
CA ARG A 274 -6.38 -1.86 -3.33
C ARG A 274 -5.89 -0.69 -2.45
N LYS A 275 -6.66 -0.32 -1.43
CA LYS A 275 -6.34 0.81 -0.54
C LYS A 275 -5.65 0.38 0.77
N LEU A 276 -5.34 -0.91 0.93
CA LEU A 276 -4.68 -1.43 2.12
C LEU A 276 -3.17 -1.28 2.00
N THR A 277 -2.55 -0.57 2.94
CA THR A 277 -1.09 -0.38 3.03
C THR A 277 -0.54 -1.19 4.20
N PHE A 278 0.63 -1.81 4.00
CA PHE A 278 1.34 -2.54 5.05
C PHE A 278 2.37 -1.66 5.73
N GLU A 279 2.53 -1.86 7.03
CA GLU A 279 3.66 -1.31 7.76
C GLU A 279 4.87 -2.25 7.62
N THR A 280 6.07 -1.71 7.43
CA THR A 280 7.30 -2.51 7.46
C THR A 280 8.14 -2.02 8.63
N ILE A 281 8.02 -2.72 9.77
CA ILE A 281 8.70 -2.38 11.02
C ILE A 281 9.59 -3.53 11.48
N ASP A 282 10.62 -3.20 12.28
CA ASP A 282 11.45 -4.19 12.97
C ASP A 282 10.63 -4.83 14.10
N PHE A 283 10.47 -6.17 14.07
CA PHE A 283 9.74 -6.90 15.11
C PHE A 283 10.37 -8.25 15.45
N ASP A 284 10.00 -8.78 16.63
CA ASP A 284 10.31 -10.16 17.03
C ASP A 284 9.13 -11.08 16.68
N LEU A 285 9.39 -12.09 15.86
CA LEU A 285 8.40 -13.07 15.42
C LEU A 285 7.79 -13.84 16.60
N ARG A 286 8.57 -14.11 17.64
CA ARG A 286 8.11 -14.85 18.82
C ARG A 286 7.02 -14.07 19.55
N ASP A 287 7.26 -12.78 19.78
CA ASP A 287 6.31 -11.91 20.45
C ASP A 287 4.98 -11.82 19.67
N ALA A 288 5.04 -11.85 18.34
CA ALA A 288 3.86 -11.87 17.50
C ALA A 288 3.05 -13.17 17.64
N VAL A 289 3.71 -14.33 17.59
CA VAL A 289 3.06 -15.65 17.68
C VAL A 289 2.58 -15.94 19.10
N GLU A 290 3.46 -15.79 20.10
CA GLU A 290 3.14 -16.00 21.51
C GLU A 290 2.05 -15.03 22.00
N GLY A 291 2.08 -13.77 21.53
CA GLY A 291 1.04 -12.79 21.82
C GLY A 291 -0.35 -13.18 21.28
N THR A 292 -0.41 -13.79 20.08
CA THR A 292 -1.66 -14.35 19.55
C THR A 292 -2.17 -15.51 20.39
N LEU A 293 -1.29 -16.43 20.79
CA LEU A 293 -1.66 -17.57 21.64
C LEU A 293 -2.16 -17.14 23.02
N GLU A 294 -1.54 -16.14 23.63
CA GLU A 294 -1.93 -15.61 24.94
C GLU A 294 -3.37 -15.06 24.92
N VAL A 295 -3.75 -14.34 23.86
CA VAL A 295 -5.12 -13.81 23.70
C VAL A 295 -6.16 -14.93 23.53
N GLN A 296 -5.78 -16.05 22.92
CA GLN A 296 -6.70 -17.18 22.67
C GLN A 296 -6.73 -18.20 23.81
N ALA A 297 -5.79 -18.13 24.76
CA ALA A 297 -5.61 -19.10 25.84
C ALA A 297 -6.86 -19.25 26.72
N GLU A 298 -7.49 -18.14 27.13
CA GLU A 298 -8.69 -18.17 27.98
C GLU A 298 -9.87 -18.84 27.27
N ARG A 299 -10.02 -18.61 25.97
CA ARG A 299 -11.10 -19.18 25.15
C ARG A 299 -10.90 -20.68 24.91
N ALA A 300 -9.67 -21.11 24.65
CA ALA A 300 -9.32 -22.53 24.55
C ALA A 300 -9.57 -23.24 25.89
N HIS A 301 -9.10 -22.65 26.99
CA HIS A 301 -9.28 -23.21 28.33
C HIS A 301 -10.77 -23.31 28.73
N SER A 302 -11.57 -22.27 28.48
CA SER A 302 -13.01 -22.27 28.76
C SER A 302 -13.76 -23.38 28.03
N LYS A 303 -13.22 -23.84 26.89
CA LYS A 303 -13.76 -24.96 26.10
C LYS A 303 -13.15 -26.31 26.50
N GLY A 304 -12.13 -26.33 27.36
CA GLY A 304 -11.37 -27.51 27.76
C GLY A 304 -10.53 -28.07 26.61
N LEU A 305 -9.88 -27.18 25.84
CA LEU A 305 -8.94 -27.53 24.77
C LEU A 305 -7.50 -27.25 25.20
N GLU A 306 -6.58 -28.10 24.79
CA GLU A 306 -5.14 -27.84 24.88
C GLU A 306 -4.71 -26.89 23.76
N LEU A 307 -3.99 -25.82 24.09
CA LEU A 307 -3.45 -24.86 23.12
C LEU A 307 -1.94 -24.78 23.27
N ALA A 308 -1.21 -25.08 22.19
CA ALA A 308 0.25 -25.11 22.20
C ALA A 308 0.87 -24.38 21.00
N GLY A 309 2.08 -23.85 21.19
CA GLY A 309 2.82 -23.12 20.18
C GLY A 309 4.29 -23.55 20.11
N SER A 310 4.81 -23.70 18.89
CA SER A 310 6.19 -24.06 18.61
C SER A 310 6.75 -23.24 17.45
N ILE A 311 7.99 -22.77 17.60
CA ILE A 311 8.77 -22.11 16.56
C ILE A 311 10.07 -22.89 16.41
N ASP A 312 10.38 -23.33 15.21
CA ASP A 312 11.58 -24.13 14.93
C ASP A 312 12.86 -23.32 15.17
N PHE A 313 13.94 -24.00 15.58
CA PHE A 313 15.18 -23.34 16.03
C PHE A 313 15.92 -22.56 14.95
N ASP A 314 15.81 -23.01 13.70
CA ASP A 314 16.43 -22.41 12.51
C ASP A 314 15.67 -21.18 12.00
N VAL A 315 14.49 -20.89 12.55
CA VAL A 315 13.69 -19.72 12.16
C VAL A 315 14.34 -18.43 12.66
N PRO A 316 14.65 -17.47 11.77
CA PRO A 316 15.11 -16.15 12.19
C PRO A 316 13.96 -15.38 12.85
N ILE A 317 14.21 -14.91 14.07
CA ILE A 317 13.19 -14.28 14.91
C ILE A 317 13.14 -12.75 14.77
N ARG A 318 14.22 -12.15 14.25
CA ARG A 318 14.33 -10.70 14.03
C ARG A 318 14.06 -10.38 12.57
N LEU A 319 12.83 -9.97 12.29
CA LEU A 319 12.32 -9.77 10.95
C LEU A 319 11.76 -8.35 10.78
N ARG A 320 11.51 -7.99 9.51
CA ARG A 320 10.85 -6.76 9.07
C ARG A 320 9.55 -7.10 8.36
N GLY A 321 8.48 -6.41 8.74
CA GLY A 321 7.15 -6.61 8.15
C GLY A 321 6.05 -6.02 9.03
N ASP A 322 4.82 -6.49 8.82
CA ASP A 322 3.63 -6.03 9.55
C ASP A 322 3.20 -7.10 10.59
N PRO A 323 3.64 -7.00 11.86
CA PRO A 323 3.24 -7.97 12.88
C PRO A 323 1.73 -7.92 13.17
N GLY A 324 1.06 -6.78 12.94
CA GLY A 324 -0.39 -6.65 13.13
C GLY A 324 -1.17 -7.55 12.17
N ARG A 325 -0.78 -7.56 10.90
CA ARG A 325 -1.42 -8.42 9.87
C ARG A 325 -1.09 -9.89 10.06
N ILE A 326 0.13 -10.22 10.46
CA ILE A 326 0.49 -11.60 10.82
C ILE A 326 -0.38 -12.09 11.99
N ARG A 327 -0.52 -11.29 13.05
CA ARG A 327 -1.41 -11.59 14.18
C ARG A 327 -2.86 -11.72 13.74
N GLN A 328 -3.34 -10.90 12.81
CA GLN A 328 -4.71 -10.97 12.28
C GLN A 328 -4.97 -12.32 11.60
N VAL A 329 -4.06 -12.77 10.73
CA VAL A 329 -4.15 -14.08 10.06
C VAL A 329 -4.12 -15.20 11.10
N LEU A 330 -3.15 -15.18 12.04
CA LEU A 330 -3.04 -16.20 13.09
C LEU A 330 -4.26 -16.23 14.01
N ASN A 331 -4.78 -15.08 14.44
CA ASN A 331 -5.97 -14.99 15.30
C ASN A 331 -7.20 -15.61 14.62
N ASN A 332 -7.37 -15.39 13.31
CA ASN A 332 -8.47 -16.00 12.58
C ASN A 332 -8.30 -17.52 12.46
N LEU A 333 -7.10 -18.01 12.11
CA LEU A 333 -6.86 -19.45 11.98
C LEU A 333 -6.99 -20.18 13.33
N VAL A 334 -6.35 -19.68 14.39
CA VAL A 334 -6.42 -20.23 15.76
C VAL A 334 -7.84 -20.12 16.32
N GLY A 335 -8.51 -18.99 16.10
CA GLY A 335 -9.90 -18.81 16.50
C GLY A 335 -10.85 -19.81 15.84
N ASN A 336 -10.64 -20.13 14.55
CA ASN A 336 -11.39 -21.16 13.84
C ASN A 336 -11.06 -22.56 14.39
N ALA A 337 -9.79 -22.88 14.62
CA ALA A 337 -9.37 -24.15 15.21
C ALA A 337 -10.05 -24.40 16.58
N ILE A 338 -10.00 -23.42 17.49
CA ILE A 338 -10.66 -23.49 18.81
C ILE A 338 -12.18 -23.65 18.65
N LYS A 339 -12.77 -22.97 17.68
CA LYS A 339 -14.21 -23.00 17.44
C LYS A 339 -14.70 -24.36 16.96
N PHE A 340 -13.96 -25.03 16.08
CA PHE A 340 -14.38 -26.29 15.44
C PHE A 340 -13.81 -27.57 16.09
N THR A 341 -12.97 -27.43 17.11
CA THR A 341 -12.47 -28.57 17.92
C THR A 341 -13.37 -28.82 19.11
N ASP A 342 -13.77 -30.07 19.36
CA ASP A 342 -14.60 -30.44 20.52
C ASP A 342 -13.78 -30.56 21.82
N LYS A 343 -14.45 -30.47 22.97
CA LYS A 343 -13.81 -30.53 24.31
C LYS A 343 -12.90 -31.76 24.43
N GLY A 344 -11.69 -31.56 24.96
CA GLY A 344 -10.66 -32.60 25.08
C GLY A 344 -9.81 -32.79 23.83
N GLY A 345 -9.99 -31.96 22.79
CA GLY A 345 -9.08 -31.87 21.66
C GLY A 345 -7.93 -30.88 21.87
N GLU A 346 -7.07 -30.77 20.86
CA GLU A 346 -5.89 -29.90 20.88
C GLU A 346 -5.79 -28.99 19.66
N VAL A 347 -5.14 -27.84 19.85
CA VAL A 347 -4.80 -26.86 18.81
C VAL A 347 -3.33 -26.53 18.92
N VAL A 348 -2.58 -26.73 17.84
CA VAL A 348 -1.12 -26.57 17.79
C VAL A 348 -0.74 -25.57 16.71
N VAL A 349 0.04 -24.55 17.08
CA VAL A 349 0.61 -23.60 16.13
C VAL A 349 2.09 -23.91 15.94
N ARG A 350 2.51 -24.25 14.72
CA ARG A 350 3.90 -24.52 14.36
C ARG A 350 4.40 -23.47 13.36
N VAL A 351 5.58 -22.92 13.59
CA VAL A 351 6.25 -22.01 12.65
C VAL A 351 7.59 -22.61 12.25
N SER A 352 7.74 -22.87 10.96
CA SER A 352 8.93 -23.45 10.34
C SER A 352 9.50 -22.55 9.26
N MET A 353 10.76 -22.75 8.89
CA MET A 353 11.39 -22.05 7.77
C MET A 353 11.45 -22.98 6.56
N THR A 354 10.95 -22.52 5.41
CA THR A 354 10.96 -23.31 4.16
C THR A 354 12.09 -22.94 3.23
N ASN A 355 12.50 -21.67 3.25
CA ASN A 355 13.61 -21.17 2.45
C ASN A 355 14.28 -19.99 3.14
N GLU A 356 15.59 -19.85 2.93
CA GLU A 356 16.38 -18.78 3.53
C GLU A 356 17.34 -18.21 2.49
N THR A 357 17.33 -16.89 2.34
CA THR A 357 18.31 -16.14 1.55
C THR A 357 19.11 -15.21 2.47
N ASN A 358 20.11 -14.51 1.94
CA ASN A 358 20.90 -13.57 2.75
C ASN A 358 20.05 -12.43 3.33
N THR A 359 18.97 -12.02 2.65
CA THR A 359 18.17 -10.85 3.02
C THR A 359 16.76 -11.20 3.47
N HIS A 360 16.21 -12.35 3.06
CA HIS A 360 14.83 -12.74 3.36
C HIS A 360 14.75 -14.17 3.90
N ALA A 361 13.75 -14.43 4.73
CA ALA A 361 13.36 -15.76 5.18
C ALA A 361 11.90 -16.03 4.81
N THR A 362 11.65 -17.19 4.18
CA THR A 362 10.30 -17.66 3.91
C THR A 362 9.86 -18.55 5.05
N LEU A 363 8.84 -18.09 5.76
CA LEU A 363 8.25 -18.77 6.90
C LEU A 363 7.01 -19.53 6.48
N ARG A 364 6.74 -20.65 7.13
CA ARG A 364 5.50 -21.41 7.02
C ARG A 364 4.90 -21.55 8.41
N CYS A 365 3.73 -20.95 8.60
CA CYS A 365 2.94 -21.01 9.82
C CYS A 365 1.80 -22.00 9.62
N GLU A 366 1.67 -22.96 10.52
CA GLU A 366 0.68 -24.03 10.48
C GLU A 366 -0.13 -24.00 11.77
N VAL A 367 -1.46 -24.09 11.65
CA VAL A 367 -2.40 -24.22 12.75
C VAL A 367 -3.12 -25.55 12.57
N GLN A 368 -2.76 -26.51 13.40
CA GLN A 368 -3.32 -27.85 13.40
C GLN A 368 -4.37 -27.97 14.51
N ASP A 369 -5.50 -28.58 14.19
CA ASP A 369 -6.60 -28.84 15.11
C ASP A 369 -7.03 -30.30 15.04
N SER A 370 -7.46 -30.87 16.17
CA SER A 370 -8.01 -32.22 16.24
C SER A 370 -9.55 -32.24 16.10
N GLY A 371 -10.12 -31.28 15.38
CA GLY A 371 -11.57 -31.08 15.27
C GLY A 371 -12.26 -31.98 14.26
N ILE A 372 -13.45 -31.56 13.83
CA ILE A 372 -14.34 -32.35 12.94
C ILE A 372 -13.77 -32.61 11.54
N GLY A 373 -12.69 -31.93 11.16
CA GLY A 373 -12.14 -31.98 9.81
C GLY A 373 -13.09 -31.43 8.73
N ILE A 374 -12.64 -31.43 7.48
CA ILE A 374 -13.32 -30.76 6.36
C ILE A 374 -13.33 -31.66 5.14
N SER A 375 -14.49 -31.83 4.48
CA SER A 375 -14.61 -32.63 3.27
C SER A 375 -13.84 -31.98 2.09
N PRO A 376 -13.38 -32.77 1.10
CA PRO A 376 -12.69 -32.25 -0.08
C PRO A 376 -13.51 -31.20 -0.86
N GLU A 377 -14.84 -31.36 -0.96
CA GLU A 377 -15.70 -30.40 -1.66
C GLU A 377 -15.81 -29.07 -0.91
N ALA A 378 -15.81 -29.12 0.43
CA ALA A 378 -15.81 -27.91 1.26
C ALA A 378 -14.46 -27.20 1.17
N GLN A 379 -13.33 -27.93 1.21
CA GLN A 379 -11.98 -27.37 1.12
C GLN A 379 -11.77 -26.47 -0.11
N ALA A 380 -12.28 -26.88 -1.28
CA ALA A 380 -12.16 -26.11 -2.53
C ALA A 380 -12.85 -24.73 -2.49
N ARG A 381 -13.81 -24.54 -1.56
CA ARG A 381 -14.62 -23.33 -1.46
C ARG A 381 -14.37 -22.51 -0.19
N LEU A 382 -13.56 -23.00 0.76
CA LEU A 382 -13.31 -22.36 2.06
C LEU A 382 -12.78 -20.92 1.98
N PHE A 383 -11.96 -20.63 0.98
CA PHE A 383 -11.32 -19.32 0.83
C PHE A 383 -12.14 -18.35 -0.05
N GLN A 384 -13.31 -18.77 -0.54
CA GLN A 384 -14.20 -17.90 -1.30
C GLN A 384 -15.03 -17.04 -0.34
N ALA A 385 -15.17 -15.75 -0.66
CA ALA A 385 -15.96 -14.83 0.15
C ALA A 385 -17.40 -15.34 0.31
N PHE A 386 -17.96 -15.19 1.52
CA PHE A 386 -19.33 -15.59 1.88
C PHE A 386 -19.63 -17.10 1.74
N THR A 387 -18.61 -17.94 1.55
CA THR A 387 -18.82 -19.38 1.40
C THR A 387 -18.65 -20.07 2.74
N GLN A 388 -19.63 -20.87 3.13
CA GLN A 388 -19.64 -21.62 4.39
C GLN A 388 -19.86 -23.10 4.10
N ALA A 389 -19.12 -23.96 4.81
CA ALA A 389 -19.03 -25.39 4.51
C ALA A 389 -20.36 -26.15 4.63
N ASP A 390 -21.33 -25.70 5.46
CA ASP A 390 -22.67 -26.30 5.54
C ASP A 390 -23.73 -25.36 6.15
N GLY A 391 -24.97 -25.43 5.66
CA GLY A 391 -26.13 -24.68 6.18
C GLY A 391 -26.72 -25.23 7.49
N SER A 392 -26.20 -26.35 8.02
CA SER A 392 -26.65 -26.99 9.27
C SER A 392 -25.77 -26.62 10.48
N THR A 393 -24.48 -26.39 10.27
CA THR A 393 -23.50 -25.94 11.29
C THR A 393 -23.61 -24.45 11.63
N THR A 394 -24.25 -23.66 10.79
CA THR A 394 -24.52 -22.22 10.98
C THR A 394 -25.37 -21.92 12.22
N ARG A 395 -26.32 -22.79 12.60
CA ARG A 395 -27.15 -22.58 13.80
C ARG A 395 -26.39 -22.81 15.11
N ARG A 396 -25.27 -23.54 15.08
CA ARG A 396 -24.56 -23.95 16.29
C ARG A 396 -23.29 -23.13 16.55
N PHE A 397 -22.66 -22.57 15.52
CA PHE A 397 -21.36 -21.93 15.66
C PHE A 397 -21.17 -20.53 15.01
N GLY A 398 -22.09 -19.99 14.20
CA GLY A 398 -22.12 -18.57 13.76
C GLY A 398 -20.84 -17.95 13.14
N GLY A 399 -20.88 -17.46 11.90
CA GLY A 399 -19.75 -16.71 11.31
C GLY A 399 -20.13 -16.01 10.00
N THR A 400 -19.27 -15.11 9.51
CA THR A 400 -19.48 -14.35 8.26
C THR A 400 -19.01 -15.07 7.00
N GLY A 401 -18.12 -16.06 7.17
CA GLY A 401 -17.41 -16.66 6.02
C GLY A 401 -16.42 -15.71 5.34
N LEU A 402 -16.10 -14.57 5.96
CA LEU A 402 -15.16 -13.58 5.41
C LEU A 402 -13.73 -13.75 5.94
N GLY A 403 -13.56 -14.23 7.17
CA GLY A 403 -12.24 -14.30 7.81
C GLY A 403 -11.18 -15.04 6.98
N LEU A 404 -11.50 -16.22 6.42
CA LEU A 404 -10.57 -16.99 5.58
C LEU A 404 -10.28 -16.30 4.24
N ALA A 405 -11.28 -15.65 3.62
CA ALA A 405 -11.08 -14.87 2.40
C ALA A 405 -10.17 -13.64 2.64
N ILE A 406 -10.37 -12.94 3.76
CA ILE A 406 -9.50 -11.83 4.18
C ILE A 406 -8.08 -12.34 4.47
N SER A 407 -7.95 -13.45 5.17
CA SER A 407 -6.64 -14.06 5.48
C SER A 407 -5.89 -14.41 4.20
N ARG A 408 -6.59 -14.96 3.21
CA ARG A 408 -6.03 -15.24 1.89
C ARG A 408 -5.51 -13.99 1.21
N HIS A 409 -6.31 -12.94 1.10
CA HIS A 409 -5.84 -11.72 0.45
C HIS A 409 -4.72 -11.03 1.22
N LEU A 410 -4.74 -11.02 2.56
CA LEU A 410 -3.63 -10.48 3.35
C LEU A 410 -2.33 -11.24 3.06
N VAL A 411 -2.38 -12.57 3.01
CA VAL A 411 -1.22 -13.42 2.71
C VAL A 411 -0.74 -13.22 1.26
N GLU A 412 -1.65 -13.19 0.29
CA GLU A 412 -1.32 -12.95 -1.13
C GLU A 412 -0.67 -11.56 -1.32
N MET A 413 -1.17 -10.52 -0.64
CA MET A 413 -0.58 -9.18 -0.70
C MET A 413 0.76 -9.08 0.05
N MET A 414 1.00 -9.92 1.06
CA MET A 414 2.32 -10.11 1.68
C MET A 414 3.28 -10.97 0.82
N GLY A 415 2.90 -11.31 -0.41
CA GLY A 415 3.70 -12.11 -1.33
C GLY A 415 3.78 -13.59 -0.97
N GLY A 416 2.75 -14.09 -0.28
CA GLY A 416 2.67 -15.43 0.28
C GLY A 416 1.55 -16.29 -0.28
N GLU A 417 1.43 -17.51 0.25
CA GLU A 417 0.36 -18.46 -0.09
C GLU A 417 -0.33 -19.01 1.16
N ILE A 418 -1.63 -19.26 1.10
CA ILE A 418 -2.42 -19.88 2.18
C ILE A 418 -3.12 -21.14 1.67
N GLY A 419 -3.28 -22.13 2.54
CA GLY A 419 -3.95 -23.38 2.20
C GLY A 419 -4.46 -24.14 3.42
N VAL A 420 -5.05 -25.31 3.14
CA VAL A 420 -5.56 -26.24 4.15
C VAL A 420 -5.27 -27.67 3.73
N THR A 421 -5.06 -28.54 4.70
CA THR A 421 -5.01 -29.99 4.54
C THR A 421 -5.86 -30.58 5.65
N SER A 422 -6.90 -31.33 5.30
CA SER A 422 -7.85 -31.86 6.29
C SER A 422 -8.48 -33.15 5.81
N GLU A 423 -8.85 -34.01 6.76
CA GLU A 423 -9.64 -35.21 6.56
C GLU A 423 -10.82 -35.20 7.53
N ALA A 424 -12.02 -35.50 7.04
CA ALA A 424 -13.23 -35.48 7.86
C ALA A 424 -13.12 -36.46 9.03
N GLY A 425 -13.31 -35.95 10.26
CA GLY A 425 -13.19 -36.69 11.51
C GLY A 425 -11.78 -36.83 12.08
N GLN A 426 -10.74 -36.35 11.39
CA GLN A 426 -9.34 -36.42 11.84
C GLN A 426 -8.70 -35.05 12.12
N GLY A 427 -9.47 -33.95 11.99
CA GLY A 427 -8.97 -32.59 12.19
C GLY A 427 -8.51 -31.88 10.93
N SER A 428 -7.90 -30.71 11.09
CA SER A 428 -7.46 -29.85 9.98
C SER A 428 -6.11 -29.22 10.26
N THR A 429 -5.34 -28.96 9.21
CA THR A 429 -4.11 -28.17 9.25
C THR A 429 -4.26 -27.01 8.28
N PHE A 430 -4.48 -25.82 8.82
CA PHE A 430 -4.44 -24.58 8.04
C PHE A 430 -3.02 -24.04 8.03
N TRP A 431 -2.52 -23.64 6.87
CA TRP A 431 -1.15 -23.14 6.75
C TRP A 431 -1.10 -21.91 5.89
N PHE A 432 -0.16 -21.02 6.19
CA PHE A 432 0.22 -19.94 5.29
C PHE A 432 1.74 -19.78 5.25
N SER A 433 2.23 -19.25 4.14
CA SER A 433 3.63 -18.93 3.92
C SER A 433 3.79 -17.45 3.61
N ILE A 434 4.81 -16.82 4.16
CA ILE A 434 5.14 -15.41 3.90
C ILE A 434 6.66 -15.24 3.81
N SER A 435 7.10 -14.33 2.94
CA SER A 435 8.52 -13.96 2.83
C SER A 435 8.75 -12.65 3.58
N LEU A 436 9.65 -12.67 4.57
CA LEU A 436 9.96 -11.52 5.40
C LEU A 436 11.44 -11.15 5.29
N GLU A 437 11.72 -9.85 5.29
CA GLU A 437 13.09 -9.35 5.28
C GLU A 437 13.73 -9.56 6.67
N LYS A 438 14.99 -9.99 6.71
CA LYS A 438 15.77 -10.13 7.94
C LYS A 438 16.28 -8.77 8.38
N GLN A 439 16.31 -8.53 9.69
CA GLN A 439 16.94 -7.32 10.21
C GLN A 439 18.45 -7.32 9.89
N PRO A 440 19.04 -6.16 9.51
CA PRO A 440 20.45 -6.07 9.15
C PRO A 440 21.36 -6.50 10.32
N PRO A 441 22.46 -7.23 10.04
CA PRO A 441 23.41 -7.67 11.06
C PRO A 441 24.19 -6.46 11.61
N GLY A 442 23.62 -5.80 12.61
CA GLY A 442 24.19 -4.59 13.22
C GLY A 442 23.60 -4.20 14.58
N ALA A 443 22.40 -4.69 14.92
CA ALA A 443 21.83 -4.48 16.25
C ALA A 443 22.39 -5.52 17.25
N VAL A 444 23.67 -5.41 17.59
CA VAL A 444 24.24 -6.06 18.78
C VAL A 444 23.68 -5.34 20.00
N THR A 445 22.46 -5.71 20.40
CA THR A 445 22.08 -5.62 21.79
C THR A 445 22.87 -6.68 22.53
N VAL A 446 23.63 -6.25 23.54
CA VAL A 446 24.35 -7.10 24.48
C VAL A 446 23.45 -8.26 24.87
N ILE A 447 23.69 -9.44 24.30
CA ILE A 447 23.13 -10.67 24.83
C ILE A 447 23.80 -10.78 26.19
N LYS A 448 23.08 -10.39 27.27
CA LYS A 448 23.45 -10.85 28.61
C LYS A 448 23.70 -12.34 28.45
N PRO A 449 24.87 -12.88 28.87
CA PRO A 449 25.12 -14.30 28.72
C PRO A 449 23.95 -15.02 29.39
N ARG A 450 23.08 -15.61 28.58
CA ARG A 450 22.05 -16.53 29.08
C ARG A 450 22.84 -17.58 29.83
N ALA A 451 22.45 -17.85 31.08
CA ALA A 451 23.13 -18.84 31.90
C ALA A 451 23.33 -20.13 31.08
N ASP A 452 24.54 -20.69 31.10
CA ASP A 452 24.83 -21.90 30.34
C ASP A 452 24.14 -23.09 31.00
N LEU A 453 22.99 -23.48 30.44
CA LEU A 453 22.19 -24.62 30.89
C LEU A 453 22.60 -25.95 30.23
N SER A 454 23.64 -25.96 29.39
CA SER A 454 24.03 -27.14 28.60
C SER A 454 24.44 -28.37 29.44
N ARG A 455 24.73 -28.16 30.73
CA ARG A 455 25.07 -29.21 31.68
C ARG A 455 23.88 -29.77 32.45
N ALA A 456 22.73 -29.11 32.41
CA ALA A 456 21.54 -29.53 33.13
C ALA A 456 20.85 -30.68 32.41
N ARG A 457 20.31 -31.63 33.19
CA ARG A 457 19.47 -32.72 32.70
C ARG A 457 18.04 -32.55 33.21
N ILE A 458 17.08 -32.39 32.30
CA ILE A 458 15.68 -32.05 32.63
C ILE A 458 14.71 -33.17 32.22
N LEU A 459 13.84 -33.60 33.13
CA LEU A 459 12.77 -34.54 32.83
C LEU A 459 11.46 -33.77 32.55
N VAL A 460 10.82 -34.02 31.42
CA VAL A 460 9.49 -33.50 31.10
C VAL A 460 8.44 -34.57 31.40
N VAL A 461 7.45 -34.24 32.22
CA VAL A 461 6.35 -35.14 32.60
C VAL A 461 5.03 -34.47 32.24
N ASP A 462 4.38 -34.96 31.20
CA ASP A 462 3.10 -34.44 30.69
C ASP A 462 2.39 -35.61 30.00
N ASP A 463 1.09 -35.78 30.17
CA ASP A 463 0.34 -36.89 29.55
C ASP A 463 0.09 -36.64 28.06
N ASN A 464 0.06 -35.38 27.63
CA ASN A 464 -0.09 -34.98 26.24
C ASN A 464 1.25 -35.12 25.47
N ALA A 465 1.24 -35.96 24.42
CA ALA A 465 2.40 -36.22 23.57
C ALA A 465 2.93 -34.98 22.84
N THR A 466 2.04 -34.10 22.40
CA THR A 466 2.35 -32.84 21.72
C THR A 466 3.10 -31.89 22.65
N ASN A 467 2.63 -31.72 23.89
CA ASN A 467 3.31 -30.89 24.88
C ASN A 467 4.72 -31.42 25.19
N ARG A 468 4.87 -32.74 25.29
CA ARG A 468 6.19 -33.39 25.46
C ARG A 468 7.12 -33.11 24.27
N GLU A 469 6.63 -33.22 23.03
CA GLU A 469 7.43 -32.92 21.82
C GLU A 469 7.87 -31.45 21.78
N ILE A 470 6.96 -30.52 22.07
CA ILE A 470 7.26 -29.08 22.07
C ILE A 470 8.33 -28.74 23.11
N LEU A 471 8.17 -29.22 24.35
CA LEU A 471 9.16 -29.01 25.41
C LEU A 471 10.49 -29.69 25.08
N HIS A 472 10.46 -30.89 24.49
CA HIS A 472 11.66 -31.58 24.02
C HIS A 472 12.43 -30.74 22.99
N HIS A 473 11.74 -30.18 21.98
CA HIS A 473 12.36 -29.32 20.97
C HIS A 473 12.92 -28.03 21.57
N GLN A 474 12.17 -27.37 22.47
CA GLN A 474 12.62 -26.15 23.14
C GLN A 474 13.87 -26.38 24.01
N LEU A 475 13.89 -27.46 24.80
CA LEU A 475 15.04 -27.82 25.64
C LEU A 475 16.26 -28.21 24.77
N SER A 476 16.03 -28.94 23.68
CA SER A 476 17.09 -29.33 22.75
C SER A 476 17.70 -28.13 22.02
N ALA A 477 16.88 -27.13 21.66
CA ALA A 477 17.32 -25.85 21.10
C ALA A 477 18.24 -25.08 22.07
N TRP A 478 18.03 -25.23 23.38
CA TRP A 478 18.92 -24.69 24.42
C TRP A 478 20.10 -25.60 24.75
N ARG A 479 20.27 -26.71 24.02
CA ARG A 479 21.30 -27.74 24.23
C ARG A 479 21.23 -28.40 25.61
N ILE A 480 20.04 -28.46 26.20
CA ILE A 480 19.78 -29.10 27.48
C ILE A 480 19.49 -30.58 27.24
N GLN A 481 20.17 -31.47 27.97
CA GLN A 481 19.86 -32.89 27.93
C GLN A 481 18.48 -33.11 28.58
N ASN A 482 17.60 -33.84 27.92
CA ASN A 482 16.27 -34.03 28.44
C ASN A 482 15.75 -35.46 28.25
N GLY A 483 14.74 -35.81 29.03
CA GLY A 483 13.97 -37.04 28.90
C GLY A 483 12.47 -36.72 29.02
N SER A 484 11.62 -37.68 28.68
CA SER A 484 10.16 -37.51 28.70
C SER A 484 9.48 -38.70 29.35
N ALA A 485 8.41 -38.45 30.11
CA ALA A 485 7.53 -39.48 30.67
C ALA A 485 6.05 -39.07 30.47
N ALA A 486 5.18 -40.04 30.19
CA ALA A 486 3.76 -39.81 29.91
C ALA A 486 2.88 -39.76 31.17
N GLY A 487 3.45 -39.96 32.36
CA GLY A 487 2.72 -39.87 33.62
C GLY A 487 3.59 -40.12 34.84
N GLY A 488 3.02 -39.90 36.03
CA GLY A 488 3.81 -39.88 37.28
C GLY A 488 4.51 -41.20 37.65
N VAL A 489 3.92 -42.36 37.34
CA VAL A 489 4.55 -43.66 37.63
C VAL A 489 5.79 -43.89 36.77
N GLU A 490 5.69 -43.58 35.48
CA GLU A 490 6.82 -43.66 34.54
C GLU A 490 7.92 -42.65 34.91
N ALA A 491 7.53 -41.43 35.30
CA ALA A 491 8.46 -40.41 35.76
C ALA A 491 9.26 -40.85 37.00
N LEU A 492 8.62 -41.47 37.99
CA LEU A 492 9.31 -42.01 39.17
C LEU A 492 10.29 -43.13 38.80
N GLY A 493 9.92 -44.00 37.86
CA GLY A 493 10.81 -45.03 37.31
C GLY A 493 12.03 -44.40 36.65
N ALA A 494 11.82 -43.46 35.71
CA ALA A 494 12.88 -42.78 34.98
C ALA A 494 13.83 -41.99 35.90
N LEU A 495 13.30 -41.32 36.94
CA LEU A 495 14.11 -40.61 37.94
C LEU A 495 14.97 -41.58 38.75
N ARG A 496 14.41 -42.73 39.18
CA ARG A 496 15.14 -43.75 39.95
C ARG A 496 16.21 -44.45 39.13
N ASP A 497 15.90 -44.82 37.88
CA ASP A 497 16.86 -45.47 36.98
C ASP A 497 18.01 -44.52 36.65
N ALA A 498 17.72 -43.25 36.41
CA ALA A 498 18.72 -42.22 36.19
C ALA A 498 19.60 -41.97 37.43
N ALA A 499 19.00 -41.96 38.63
CA ALA A 499 19.74 -41.85 39.89
C ALA A 499 20.65 -43.09 40.12
N ALA A 500 20.16 -44.30 39.85
CA ALA A 500 20.93 -45.53 39.96
C ALA A 500 22.11 -45.58 38.96
N ALA A 501 21.93 -45.00 37.77
CA ALA A 501 22.97 -44.87 36.76
C ALA A 501 23.96 -43.71 37.00
N SER A 502 23.90 -43.02 38.14
CA SER A 502 24.71 -41.81 38.44
C SER A 502 24.57 -40.69 37.40
N ALA A 503 23.41 -40.63 36.74
CA ALA A 503 23.07 -39.62 35.73
C ALA A 503 21.70 -39.01 36.07
N GLY A 504 21.49 -38.63 37.33
CA GLY A 504 20.22 -38.08 37.82
C GLY A 504 19.77 -36.83 37.05
N TYR A 505 18.46 -36.57 37.09
CA TYR A 505 17.91 -35.33 36.55
C TYR A 505 18.07 -34.19 37.57
N ASP A 506 18.51 -33.02 37.12
CA ASP A 506 18.66 -31.84 37.97
C ASP A 506 17.31 -31.18 38.24
N LEU A 507 16.40 -31.25 37.28
CA LEU A 507 15.07 -30.63 37.31
C LEU A 507 14.02 -31.49 36.61
N ALA A 508 12.79 -31.49 37.11
CA ALA A 508 11.63 -32.06 36.46
C ALA A 508 10.55 -30.99 36.23
N ILE A 509 10.06 -30.90 34.99
CA ILE A 509 8.89 -30.11 34.60
C ILE A 509 7.68 -31.03 34.69
N LEU A 510 6.73 -30.71 35.55
CA LEU A 510 5.57 -31.54 35.84
C LEU A 510 4.31 -30.85 35.33
N ASP A 511 3.50 -31.55 34.57
CA ASP A 511 2.12 -31.14 34.32
C ASP A 511 1.25 -31.35 35.56
N LEU A 512 0.35 -30.41 35.84
CA LEU A 512 -0.58 -30.55 36.95
C LEU A 512 -1.66 -31.59 36.65
N GLN A 513 -2.23 -31.57 35.45
CA GLN A 513 -3.38 -32.39 35.09
C GLN A 513 -2.95 -33.68 34.38
N MET A 514 -2.60 -34.70 35.15
CA MET A 514 -2.27 -36.04 34.61
C MET A 514 -3.21 -37.11 35.16
N PRO A 515 -3.69 -38.05 34.33
CA PRO A 515 -4.51 -39.17 34.78
C PRO A 515 -3.81 -40.05 35.82
N GLY A 516 -4.53 -40.40 36.89
CA GLY A 516 -4.08 -41.31 37.94
C GLY A 516 -3.19 -40.66 39.00
N MET A 517 -2.04 -40.10 38.60
CA MET A 517 -1.12 -39.38 39.51
C MET A 517 -0.88 -37.97 39.00
N ASP A 518 -1.51 -36.99 39.64
CA ASP A 518 -1.39 -35.57 39.31
C ASP A 518 0.00 -35.00 39.65
N GLY A 519 0.31 -33.81 39.10
CA GLY A 519 1.62 -33.17 39.26
C GLY A 519 2.00 -32.88 40.72
N LEU A 520 1.03 -32.54 41.57
CA LEU A 520 1.26 -32.28 43.00
C LEU A 520 1.56 -33.56 43.79
N THR A 521 0.85 -34.65 43.50
CA THR A 521 1.07 -35.96 44.10
C THR A 521 2.42 -36.51 43.69
N LEU A 522 2.79 -36.36 42.41
CA LEU A 522 4.11 -36.70 41.91
C LEU A 522 5.22 -35.86 42.59
N ALA A 523 5.03 -34.54 42.73
CA ALA A 523 5.98 -33.68 43.41
C ALA A 523 6.25 -34.15 44.85
N ARG A 524 5.20 -34.48 45.61
CA ARG A 524 5.33 -35.06 46.97
C ARG A 524 6.04 -36.40 46.96
N ALA A 525 5.74 -37.28 46.01
CA ALA A 525 6.38 -38.57 45.88
C ALA A 525 7.90 -38.44 45.62
N ILE A 526 8.29 -37.52 44.73
CA ILE A 526 9.70 -37.22 44.45
C ILE A 526 10.41 -36.69 45.70
N LYS A 527 9.78 -35.74 46.42
CA LYS A 527 10.39 -35.14 47.62
C LYS A 527 10.51 -36.11 48.80
N ASN A 528 9.62 -37.09 48.91
CA ASN A 528 9.64 -38.11 49.96
C ASN A 528 10.57 -39.29 49.67
N ASP A 529 11.10 -39.42 48.45
CA ASP A 529 12.01 -40.51 48.06
C ASP A 529 13.48 -40.08 48.22
N PRO A 530 14.26 -40.68 49.15
CA PRO A 530 15.64 -40.29 49.41
C PRO A 530 16.58 -40.38 48.20
N ALA A 531 16.27 -41.21 47.21
CA ALA A 531 17.11 -41.39 46.03
C ALA A 531 16.96 -40.24 45.02
N ILE A 532 15.84 -39.51 45.01
CA ILE A 532 15.48 -38.54 43.96
C ILE A 532 15.00 -37.18 44.51
N CYS A 533 14.91 -37.01 45.84
CA CYS A 533 14.40 -35.80 46.51
C CYS A 533 15.16 -34.50 46.17
N HIS A 534 16.41 -34.61 45.71
CA HIS A 534 17.26 -33.49 45.32
C HIS A 534 16.85 -32.84 43.99
N THR A 535 16.06 -33.54 43.16
CA THR A 535 15.53 -33.04 41.87
C THR A 535 14.71 -31.76 42.10
N LYS A 536 15.01 -30.68 41.38
CA LYS A 536 14.22 -29.44 41.41
C LYS A 536 12.92 -29.63 40.63
N LEU A 537 11.85 -28.97 41.04
CA LEU A 537 10.52 -29.19 40.45
C LEU A 537 9.95 -27.86 39.92
N VAL A 538 9.48 -27.88 38.67
CA VAL A 538 8.73 -26.79 38.04
C VAL A 538 7.36 -27.35 37.65
N LEU A 539 6.29 -26.64 37.99
CA LEU A 539 4.92 -27.06 37.67
C LEU A 539 4.39 -26.25 36.48
N LEU A 540 3.74 -26.93 35.52
CA LEU A 540 2.92 -26.33 34.48
C LEU A 540 1.45 -26.51 34.84
N THR A 541 0.68 -25.42 34.85
CA THR A 541 -0.76 -25.43 35.19
C THR A 541 -1.58 -24.73 34.11
N SER A 542 -2.86 -25.09 34.01
CA SER A 542 -3.81 -24.44 33.11
C SER A 542 -4.39 -23.17 33.73
N LEU A 543 -4.78 -22.20 32.89
CA LEU A 543 -5.31 -20.89 33.30
C LEU A 543 -6.59 -21.06 34.16
N GLY A 544 -6.60 -20.62 35.42
CA GLY A 544 -7.81 -20.63 36.29
C GLY A 544 -7.74 -21.56 37.51
N GLU A 545 -6.70 -22.39 37.63
CA GLU A 545 -6.44 -23.14 38.86
C GLU A 545 -5.75 -22.24 39.90
N GLN A 546 -6.52 -21.72 40.87
CA GLN A 546 -5.95 -21.02 42.03
C GLN A 546 -5.18 -22.02 42.90
N LEU A 547 -3.87 -22.09 42.70
CA LEU A 547 -2.96 -22.83 43.57
C LEU A 547 -2.51 -21.93 44.72
N ASP A 548 -2.78 -22.36 45.95
CA ASP A 548 -2.29 -21.67 47.16
C ASP A 548 -0.76 -21.70 47.19
N ALA A 549 -0.12 -20.53 47.29
CA ALA A 549 1.32 -20.38 47.39
C ALA A 549 1.91 -21.15 48.58
N ALA A 550 1.15 -21.29 49.68
CA ALA A 550 1.56 -22.08 50.84
C ALA A 550 1.57 -23.59 50.53
N ALA A 551 0.62 -24.08 49.72
CA ALA A 551 0.56 -25.48 49.30
C ALA A 551 1.66 -25.84 48.28
N LEU A 552 2.04 -24.89 47.41
CA LEU A 552 3.16 -25.05 46.46
C LEU A 552 4.53 -25.11 47.17
N GLN A 553 4.74 -24.26 48.19
CA GLN A 553 5.97 -24.33 49.00
C GLN A 553 6.06 -25.62 49.81
N ALA A 554 4.96 -26.08 50.41
CA ALA A 554 4.92 -27.32 51.19
C ALA A 554 5.21 -28.59 50.37
N THR A 555 5.07 -28.52 49.04
CA THR A 555 5.33 -29.64 48.11
C THR A 555 6.74 -29.58 47.48
N GLY A 556 7.56 -28.58 47.83
CA GLY A 556 8.94 -28.46 47.35
C GLY A 556 9.07 -28.03 45.88
N ILE A 557 8.02 -27.42 45.33
CA ILE A 557 7.98 -26.88 43.96
C ILE A 557 8.71 -25.52 43.95
N GLY A 558 9.67 -25.36 43.05
CA GLY A 558 10.54 -24.18 42.97
C GLY A 558 9.95 -23.03 42.15
N ALA A 559 9.08 -23.35 41.18
CA ALA A 559 8.40 -22.38 40.32
C ALA A 559 7.15 -23.00 39.65
N CYS A 560 6.23 -22.14 39.21
CA CYS A 560 4.99 -22.51 38.52
C CYS A 560 4.82 -21.62 37.28
N LEU A 561 4.35 -22.19 36.16
CA LEU A 561 4.06 -21.48 34.91
C LEU A 561 2.70 -21.89 34.36
N ILE A 562 2.03 -20.94 33.70
CA ILE A 562 0.71 -21.17 33.10
C ILE A 562 0.88 -21.53 31.62
N LYS A 563 0.13 -22.54 31.15
CA LYS A 563 0.06 -22.92 29.74
C LYS A 563 -0.83 -21.94 28.93
N PRO A 564 -0.47 -21.56 27.69
CA PRO A 564 0.81 -21.83 27.01
C PRO A 564 1.94 -20.96 27.59
N ALA A 565 3.02 -21.59 28.07
CA ALA A 565 4.14 -20.88 28.67
C ALA A 565 5.01 -20.22 27.59
N LYS A 566 5.31 -18.93 27.75
CA LYS A 566 6.24 -18.21 26.85
C LYS A 566 7.64 -18.81 26.95
N GLN A 567 8.35 -18.90 25.82
CA GLN A 567 9.67 -19.52 25.80
C GLN A 567 10.66 -18.78 26.71
N SER A 568 10.54 -17.45 26.78
CA SER A 568 11.33 -16.58 27.67
C SER A 568 11.04 -16.86 29.15
N GLN A 569 9.77 -16.94 29.53
CA GLN A 569 9.34 -17.23 30.89
C GLN A 569 9.77 -18.64 31.33
N LEU A 570 9.67 -19.63 30.44
CA LEU A 570 10.16 -20.98 30.70
C LEU A 570 11.68 -20.97 30.93
N PHE A 571 12.45 -20.29 30.07
CA PHE A 571 13.90 -20.20 30.23
C PHE A 571 14.29 -19.55 31.56
N ASP A 572 13.71 -18.40 31.88
CA ASP A 572 14.01 -17.66 33.10
C ASP A 572 13.60 -18.46 34.35
N CYS A 573 12.48 -19.17 34.28
CA CYS A 573 12.03 -20.11 35.31
C CYS A 573 13.03 -21.24 35.53
N LEU A 574 13.52 -21.87 34.46
CA LEU A 574 14.51 -22.94 34.54
C LEU A 574 15.84 -22.44 35.13
N VAL A 575 16.32 -21.28 34.68
CA VAL A 575 17.53 -20.66 35.25
C VAL A 575 17.38 -20.42 36.74
N THR A 576 16.24 -19.86 37.16
CA THR A 576 15.99 -19.52 38.56
C THR A 576 15.84 -20.77 39.43
N ALA A 577 15.11 -21.78 38.94
CA ALA A 577 14.92 -23.05 39.64
C ALA A 577 16.23 -23.84 39.80
N LEU A 578 17.11 -23.84 38.78
CA LEU A 578 18.42 -24.48 38.83
C LEU A 578 19.42 -23.74 39.74
N GLN A 579 19.29 -22.42 39.87
CA GLN A 579 20.09 -21.61 40.81
C GLN A 579 19.63 -21.76 42.27
N GLY A 580 18.52 -22.44 42.53
CA GLY A 580 18.01 -22.71 43.88
C GLY A 580 17.37 -21.50 44.57
N VAL A 581 17.02 -20.46 43.81
CA VAL A 581 16.24 -19.32 44.31
C VAL A 581 14.76 -19.68 44.14
N PRO A 582 13.94 -19.72 45.21
CA PRO A 582 12.51 -19.94 45.06
C PRO A 582 11.90 -18.72 44.37
N ALA A 583 11.40 -18.91 43.14
CA ALA A 583 10.68 -17.90 42.39
C ALA A 583 9.25 -18.38 42.21
N VAL A 584 8.37 -17.95 43.13
CA VAL A 584 6.93 -18.06 42.92
C VAL A 584 6.56 -17.00 41.90
N ILE A 585 6.63 -17.34 40.61
CA ILE A 585 6.08 -16.49 39.54
C ILE A 585 4.61 -16.86 39.37
N SER A 586 3.83 -16.60 40.42
CA SER A 586 2.38 -16.42 40.29
C SER A 586 2.16 -15.02 39.73
N ARG A 587 1.16 -14.84 38.88
CA ARG A 587 0.75 -13.57 38.26
C ARG A 587 0.15 -12.58 39.28
N GLU A 588 0.74 -12.47 40.47
CA GLU A 588 0.42 -11.48 41.51
C GLU A 588 1.65 -10.62 41.79
N LEU A 589 2.00 -9.81 40.79
CA LEU A 589 2.47 -8.45 41.03
C LEU A 589 1.65 -7.55 40.13
N GLU A 590 0.56 -7.03 40.71
CA GLU A 590 -0.17 -5.78 40.39
C GLU A 590 -1.65 -5.80 40.83
N THR A 591 -2.00 -6.53 41.90
CA THR A 591 -3.14 -6.14 42.73
C THR A 591 -2.61 -5.49 44.00
N ALA A 592 -2.68 -4.16 44.03
CA ALA A 592 -2.41 -3.37 45.21
C ALA A 592 -3.29 -3.88 46.37
N ARG A 593 -2.65 -4.48 47.38
CA ARG A 593 -3.16 -4.41 48.74
C ARG A 593 -2.57 -3.16 49.40
N PRO A 594 -3.39 -2.39 50.13
CA PRO A 594 -2.95 -1.14 50.74
C PRO A 594 -1.98 -1.47 51.88
N ALA A 595 -0.71 -1.17 51.68
CA ALA A 595 0.27 -1.19 52.75
C ALA A 595 0.45 0.24 53.27
N ASP A 596 0.04 0.43 54.52
CA ASP A 596 0.37 1.56 55.36
C ASP A 596 1.88 1.85 55.37
N ALA A 597 2.18 3.14 55.44
CA ALA A 597 3.45 3.83 55.72
C ALA A 597 4.52 3.94 54.60
N PRO A 598 5.05 5.18 54.36
CA PRO A 598 5.91 5.49 53.24
C PRO A 598 7.36 5.05 53.50
N SER A 599 7.89 4.16 52.66
CA SER A 599 9.33 3.91 52.57
C SER A 599 9.97 4.92 51.61
N GLU A 600 10.60 5.94 52.17
CA GLU A 600 11.52 6.85 51.48
C GLU A 600 12.74 6.07 50.96
N SER A 601 12.89 5.92 49.62
CA SER A 601 14.17 5.69 48.89
C SER A 601 13.97 5.02 47.50
N ALA A 602 13.08 5.55 46.67
CA ALA A 602 13.11 5.35 45.22
C ALA A 602 12.77 6.68 44.55
N ALA A 603 13.58 7.12 43.59
CA ALA A 603 13.50 8.45 43.00
C ALA A 603 12.08 8.73 42.45
N ARG A 604 11.40 9.72 43.05
CA ARG A 604 10.12 10.23 42.54
C ARG A 604 10.37 10.88 41.18
N VAL A 605 9.82 10.32 40.12
CA VAL A 605 9.81 10.90 38.77
C VAL A 605 9.08 12.23 38.83
N ARG A 606 9.75 13.32 38.41
CA ARG A 606 9.15 14.65 38.36
C ARG A 606 8.57 14.91 36.98
N ILE A 607 7.26 15.15 36.93
CA ILE A 607 6.52 15.39 35.69
C ILE A 607 6.12 16.87 35.64
N LEU A 608 6.34 17.51 34.49
CA LEU A 608 5.81 18.83 34.17
C LEU A 608 4.70 18.64 33.12
N LEU A 609 3.53 19.22 33.36
CA LEU A 609 2.41 19.22 32.44
C LEU A 609 2.23 20.63 31.87
N ALA A 610 2.31 20.76 30.56
CA ALA A 610 2.15 22.01 29.84
C ALA A 610 0.94 21.96 28.92
N ASP A 611 -0.11 22.69 29.28
CA ASP A 611 -1.37 22.78 28.52
C ASP A 611 -1.97 24.16 28.78
N ASP A 612 -2.48 24.86 27.77
CA ASP A 612 -2.97 26.24 27.89
C ASP A 612 -4.45 26.33 28.32
N ASN A 613 -5.03 25.17 28.64
CA ASN A 613 -6.41 25.01 29.03
C ASN A 613 -6.50 24.32 30.39
N ASP A 614 -6.97 25.06 31.40
CA ASP A 614 -7.08 24.61 32.79
C ASP A 614 -7.91 23.32 32.95
N ILE A 615 -8.89 23.09 32.08
CA ILE A 615 -9.70 21.86 32.06
C ILE A 615 -8.83 20.66 31.65
N ASN A 616 -8.05 20.79 30.59
CA ASN A 616 -7.15 19.74 30.13
C ASN A 616 -6.08 19.43 31.20
N GLN A 617 -5.61 20.48 31.89
CA GLN A 617 -4.68 20.33 33.01
C GLN A 617 -5.30 19.48 34.11
N GLN A 618 -6.52 19.77 34.53
CA GLN A 618 -7.23 19.00 35.57
C GLN A 618 -7.49 17.55 35.15
N VAL A 619 -7.89 17.31 33.90
CA VAL A 619 -8.07 15.95 33.35
C VAL A 619 -6.77 15.15 33.43
N ALA A 620 -5.68 15.72 32.89
CA ALA A 620 -4.39 15.05 32.86
C ALA A 620 -3.82 14.85 34.28
N LEU A 621 -4.03 15.79 35.20
CA LEU A 621 -3.69 15.63 36.62
C LEU A 621 -4.48 14.49 37.29
N GLY A 622 -5.79 14.39 37.05
CA GLY A 622 -6.63 13.30 37.56
C GLY A 622 -6.18 11.94 37.04
N GLN A 623 -5.80 11.86 35.76
CA GLN A 623 -5.25 10.65 35.16
C GLN A 623 -3.89 10.27 35.74
N LEU A 624 -2.98 11.24 35.90
CA LEU A 624 -1.68 11.02 36.55
C LEU A 624 -1.82 10.58 38.01
N GLY A 625 -2.79 11.14 38.73
CA GLY A 625 -3.12 10.75 40.10
C GLY A 625 -3.55 9.28 40.21
N LYS A 626 -4.42 8.79 39.32
CA LYS A 626 -4.79 7.36 39.24
C LYS A 626 -3.59 6.45 38.94
N LEU A 627 -2.57 6.96 38.26
CA LEU A 627 -1.33 6.26 37.96
C LEU A 627 -0.27 6.39 39.07
N GLY A 628 -0.55 7.13 40.15
CA GLY A 628 0.35 7.33 41.28
C GLY A 628 1.42 8.40 41.08
N TYR A 629 1.25 9.29 40.10
CA TYR A 629 2.18 10.38 39.80
C TYR A 629 1.63 11.76 40.22
N THR A 630 2.54 12.68 40.52
CA THR A 630 2.25 14.11 40.72
C THR A 630 2.93 14.91 39.62
N ALA A 631 2.27 15.95 39.10
CA ALA A 631 2.85 16.85 38.11
C ALA A 631 2.69 18.32 38.50
N ASP A 632 3.71 19.12 38.19
CA ASP A 632 3.60 20.58 38.21
C ASP A 632 2.99 21.04 36.89
N VAL A 633 2.25 22.16 36.90
CA VAL A 633 1.47 22.61 35.75
C VAL A 633 1.91 24.00 35.29
N VAL A 634 1.99 24.18 33.98
CA VAL A 634 2.30 25.46 33.31
C VAL A 634 1.37 25.69 32.12
N ALA A 635 1.07 26.96 31.83
CA ALA A 635 0.02 27.33 30.88
C ALA A 635 0.52 27.62 29.44
N ASN A 636 1.83 27.68 29.22
CA ASN A 636 2.39 28.00 27.90
C ASN A 636 3.86 27.55 27.76
N GLY A 637 4.36 27.51 26.52
CA GLY A 637 5.73 27.07 26.24
C GLY A 637 6.83 28.01 26.76
N ARG A 638 6.51 29.23 27.19
CA ARG A 638 7.47 30.14 27.84
C ARG A 638 7.68 29.75 29.29
N GLU A 639 6.61 29.50 30.02
CA GLU A 639 6.66 28.99 31.39
C GLU A 639 7.36 27.62 31.46
N VAL A 640 7.21 26.77 30.43
CA VAL A 640 7.99 25.53 30.30
C VAL A 640 9.50 25.82 30.33
N LEU A 641 9.96 26.78 29.54
CA LEU A 641 11.39 27.14 29.48
C LEU A 641 11.89 27.76 30.79
N GLU A 642 11.09 28.64 31.41
CA GLU A 642 11.44 29.26 32.68
C GLU A 642 11.47 28.23 33.84
N THR A 643 10.56 27.26 33.80
CA THR A 643 10.43 26.21 34.82
C THR A 643 11.53 25.16 34.70
N LEU A 644 11.88 24.74 33.47
CA LEU A 644 13.00 23.82 33.22
C LEU A 644 14.38 24.42 33.54
N GLN A 645 14.53 25.76 33.49
CA GLN A 645 15.76 26.43 33.93
C GLN A 645 15.91 26.47 35.46
N ARG A 646 14.80 26.41 36.20
CA ARG A 646 14.77 26.51 37.68
C ARG A 646 14.75 25.15 38.35
N THR A 647 14.05 24.18 37.78
CA THR A 647 13.80 22.87 38.36
C THR A 647 14.03 21.77 37.33
N ALA A 648 14.74 20.71 37.73
CA ALA A 648 14.94 19.54 36.89
C ALA A 648 13.69 18.65 36.89
N TYR A 649 13.15 18.39 35.71
CA TYR A 649 12.09 17.42 35.46
C TYR A 649 12.61 16.25 34.64
N ASP A 650 12.00 15.08 34.82
CA ASP A 650 12.37 13.87 34.10
C ASP A 650 11.49 13.69 32.85
N ILE A 651 10.20 14.06 32.96
CA ILE A 651 9.22 13.99 31.87
C ILE A 651 8.45 15.32 31.77
N VAL A 652 8.27 15.80 30.54
CA VAL A 652 7.37 16.91 30.21
C VAL A 652 6.27 16.37 29.30
N LEU A 653 5.02 16.41 29.77
CA LEU A 653 3.85 16.24 28.92
C LEU A 653 3.50 17.61 28.34
N MET A 654 3.57 17.77 27.02
CA MET A 654 3.46 19.10 26.40
C MET A 654 2.44 19.14 25.28
N ASP A 655 1.47 20.03 25.39
CA ASP A 655 0.58 20.36 24.28
C ASP A 655 1.38 20.94 23.11
N CYS A 656 1.06 20.46 21.91
CA CYS A 656 1.66 20.92 20.68
C CYS A 656 1.25 22.37 20.34
N MET A 657 0.03 22.77 20.71
CA MET A 657 -0.54 24.08 20.38
C MET A 657 -0.81 24.87 21.66
N MET A 658 0.01 25.88 21.93
CA MET A 658 -0.12 26.77 23.10
C MET A 658 0.16 28.22 22.68
N PRO A 659 -0.43 29.23 23.33
CA PRO A 659 -0.17 30.64 23.08
C PRO A 659 1.26 31.05 23.47
N GLU A 660 1.71 32.20 22.96
CA GLU A 660 3.08 32.74 23.03
C GLU A 660 4.16 31.87 22.36
N ILE A 661 4.43 30.70 22.94
CA ILE A 661 5.38 29.72 22.44
C ILE A 661 4.66 28.38 22.34
N ASP A 662 4.45 27.92 21.11
CA ASP A 662 3.89 26.60 20.84
C ASP A 662 4.84 25.46 21.28
N GLY A 663 4.31 24.26 21.50
CA GLY A 663 5.07 23.12 22.01
C GLY A 663 6.23 22.71 21.10
N TYR A 664 6.10 22.90 19.78
CA TYR A 664 7.17 22.62 18.82
C TYR A 664 8.36 23.59 19.00
N LYS A 665 8.10 24.89 19.09
CA LYS A 665 9.13 25.92 19.34
C LYS A 665 9.71 25.83 20.74
N ALA A 666 8.90 25.48 21.74
CA ALA A 666 9.37 25.22 23.10
C ALA A 666 10.36 24.05 23.11
N THR A 667 10.02 22.93 22.44
CA THR A 667 10.92 21.77 22.30
C THR A 667 12.23 22.15 21.65
N ALA A 668 12.19 22.87 20.51
CA ALA A 668 13.40 23.28 19.80
C ALA A 668 14.33 24.11 20.71
N ARG A 669 13.77 25.05 21.49
CA ARG A 669 14.52 25.85 22.47
C ARG A 669 15.07 25.04 23.64
N VAL A 670 14.30 24.06 24.14
CA VAL A 670 14.80 23.13 25.17
C VAL A 670 16.02 22.35 24.64
N ARG A 671 15.97 21.87 23.38
CA ARG A 671 17.10 21.16 22.77
C ARG A 671 18.32 22.06 22.55
N GLU A 672 18.12 23.34 22.21
CA GLU A 672 19.21 24.32 22.15
C GLU A 672 19.84 24.56 23.53
N PHE A 673 19.04 24.67 24.59
CA PHE A 673 19.53 24.84 25.96
C PHE A 673 20.29 23.61 26.48
N GLU A 674 19.85 22.41 26.13
CA GLU A 674 20.58 21.15 26.39
C GLU A 674 21.95 21.14 25.71
N GLN A 675 22.05 21.62 24.46
CA GLN A 675 23.30 21.69 23.71
C GLN A 675 24.26 22.76 24.24
N GLN A 676 23.73 23.92 24.64
CA GLN A 676 24.51 25.06 25.13
C GLN A 676 24.92 24.96 26.60
N ARG A 677 24.49 23.90 27.32
CA ARG A 677 24.71 23.72 28.76
C ARG A 677 24.23 24.93 29.57
N ALA A 678 23.03 25.41 29.24
CA ALA A 678 22.40 26.49 29.96
C ALA A 678 22.11 26.08 31.44
N PRO A 679 22.04 27.03 32.39
CA PRO A 679 21.68 26.73 33.78
C PRO A 679 20.36 25.94 33.85
N GLY A 680 20.35 24.82 34.60
CA GLY A 680 19.23 23.87 34.67
C GLY A 680 19.38 22.63 33.78
N PHE A 681 20.31 22.63 32.81
CA PHE A 681 20.56 21.52 31.89
C PHE A 681 21.97 20.95 32.09
N GLU A 682 22.11 19.95 32.97
CA GLU A 682 23.38 19.28 33.25
C GLU A 682 23.86 18.40 32.08
N ALA A 683 25.18 18.30 31.89
CA ALA A 683 25.75 17.48 30.84
C ALA A 683 25.42 15.98 31.05
N GLY A 684 24.54 15.43 30.19
CA GLY A 684 24.15 14.03 30.20
C GLY A 684 22.80 13.72 30.86
N ARG A 685 22.03 14.75 31.24
CA ARG A 685 20.64 14.63 31.70
C ARG A 685 19.71 15.28 30.68
N ARG A 686 19.01 14.46 29.89
CA ARG A 686 18.06 14.89 28.86
C ARG A 686 16.65 14.83 29.43
N VAL A 687 15.86 15.89 29.26
CA VAL A 687 14.45 15.86 29.66
C VAL A 687 13.63 15.18 28.56
N HIS A 688 12.76 14.23 28.95
CA HIS A 688 11.92 13.52 28.00
C HIS A 688 10.64 14.31 27.72
N ILE A 689 10.44 14.71 26.46
CA ILE A 689 9.30 15.52 26.05
C ILE A 689 8.31 14.63 25.29
N ILE A 690 7.12 14.42 25.87
CA ILE A 690 6.03 13.65 25.30
C ILE A 690 4.98 14.64 24.79
N ALA A 691 4.74 14.63 23.49
CA ALA A 691 3.77 15.50 22.83
C ALA A 691 2.34 15.07 23.16
N MET A 692 1.47 16.01 23.50
CA MET A 692 0.03 15.80 23.56
C MET A 692 -0.58 16.46 22.31
N THR A 693 -1.12 15.66 21.39
CA THR A 693 -1.63 16.15 20.09
C THR A 693 -3.08 15.77 19.86
N ALA A 694 -3.88 16.68 19.30
CA ALA A 694 -5.28 16.42 18.93
C ALA A 694 -5.46 15.47 17.72
N ASN A 695 -4.37 15.09 17.03
CA ASN A 695 -4.44 14.38 15.75
C ASN A 695 -3.45 13.20 15.70
N ALA A 696 -3.97 11.99 15.57
CA ALA A 696 -3.20 10.73 15.63
C ALA A 696 -2.65 10.26 14.25
N MET A 697 -2.64 11.12 13.22
CA MET A 697 -2.17 10.76 11.87
C MET A 697 -0.63 10.66 11.79
N GLN A 698 -0.12 9.75 10.96
CA GLN A 698 1.32 9.48 10.72
C GLN A 698 2.15 10.75 10.39
N GLY A 699 1.54 11.79 9.82
CA GLY A 699 2.21 13.07 9.52
C GLY A 699 2.56 13.90 10.75
N ASP A 700 1.78 13.83 11.83
CA ASP A 700 2.01 14.65 13.03
C ASP A 700 3.04 14.02 13.97
N ARG A 701 3.15 12.68 13.99
CA ARG A 701 4.29 11.97 14.62
C ARG A 701 5.62 12.41 14.03
N GLY A 702 5.70 12.50 12.69
CA GLY A 702 6.90 12.97 11.99
C GLY A 702 7.28 14.39 12.38
N LYS A 703 6.30 15.30 12.54
CA LYS A 703 6.53 16.68 12.98
C LYS A 703 6.98 16.78 14.44
N CYS A 704 6.38 16.01 15.34
CA CYS A 704 6.77 15.98 16.77
C CYS A 704 8.22 15.51 16.93
N LEU A 705 8.59 14.42 16.25
CA LEU A 705 9.96 13.89 16.28
C LEU A 705 10.96 14.84 15.59
N ALA A 706 10.59 15.45 14.47
CA ALA A 706 11.43 16.44 13.77
C ALA A 706 11.68 17.70 14.62
N ALA A 707 10.72 18.10 15.45
CA ALA A 707 10.87 19.19 16.41
C ALA A 707 11.74 18.82 17.63
N GLY A 708 12.11 17.53 17.79
CA GLY A 708 12.98 17.03 18.84
C GLY A 708 12.24 16.46 20.07
N MET A 709 10.94 16.18 19.96
CA MET A 709 10.17 15.48 21.01
C MET A 709 10.52 14.00 21.03
N ASP A 710 10.35 13.33 22.16
CA ASP A 710 10.76 11.94 22.38
C ASP A 710 9.63 10.93 22.15
N ASP A 711 8.37 11.34 22.38
CA ASP A 711 7.18 10.50 22.18
C ASP A 711 5.93 11.36 21.95
N TYR A 712 4.77 10.72 21.76
CA TYR A 712 3.49 11.41 21.66
C TYR A 712 2.33 10.58 22.27
N VAL A 713 1.27 11.28 22.65
CA VAL A 713 -0.02 10.73 23.09
C VAL A 713 -1.14 11.52 22.43
N SER A 714 -2.17 10.82 21.96
CA SER A 714 -3.30 11.45 21.28
C SER A 714 -4.31 12.03 22.29
N LYS A 715 -4.88 13.20 21.99
CA LYS A 715 -6.01 13.77 22.73
C LYS A 715 -7.32 13.29 22.06
N PRO A 716 -8.32 12.80 22.81
CA PRO A 716 -8.35 12.69 24.27
C PRO A 716 -7.41 11.60 24.78
N VAL A 717 -6.69 11.92 25.84
CA VAL A 717 -5.63 11.07 26.41
C VAL A 717 -6.25 9.81 26.97
N GLN A 718 -5.93 8.67 26.37
CA GLN A 718 -6.35 7.37 26.86
C GLN A 718 -5.41 6.89 27.97
N MET A 719 -5.97 6.35 29.05
CA MET A 719 -5.21 5.91 30.23
C MET A 719 -4.13 4.87 29.89
N ALA A 720 -4.42 3.95 28.97
CA ALA A 720 -3.47 2.93 28.53
C ALA A 720 -2.29 3.51 27.74
N GLU A 721 -2.55 4.50 26.87
CA GLU A 721 -1.51 5.19 26.08
C GLU A 721 -0.60 6.04 26.98
N LEU A 722 -1.19 6.78 27.93
CA LEU A 722 -0.47 7.59 28.90
C LEU A 722 0.42 6.72 29.81
N ARG A 723 -0.12 5.63 30.36
CA ARG A 723 0.64 4.68 31.17
C ARG A 723 1.82 4.09 30.38
N GLY A 724 1.56 3.68 29.14
CA GLY A 724 2.59 3.15 28.26
C GLY A 724 3.72 4.14 27.98
N ALA A 725 3.40 5.41 27.73
CA ALA A 725 4.38 6.45 27.50
C ALA A 725 5.22 6.76 28.75
N LEU A 726 4.58 6.89 29.92
CA LEU A 726 5.27 7.19 31.18
C LEU A 726 6.23 6.06 31.62
N GLU A 727 5.81 4.80 31.54
CA GLU A 727 6.66 3.67 31.93
C GLU A 727 7.86 3.49 30.98
N ARG A 728 7.69 3.77 29.67
CA ARG A 728 8.80 3.76 28.69
C ARG A 728 9.92 4.72 29.08
N TRP A 729 9.57 5.96 29.45
CA TRP A 729 10.55 7.02 29.68
C TRP A 729 11.02 7.14 31.14
N LYS A 730 10.30 6.52 32.08
CA LYS A 730 10.74 6.31 33.47
C LYS A 730 11.99 5.44 33.59
N GLN A 731 12.11 4.39 32.77
CA GLN A 731 13.28 3.49 32.81
C GLN A 731 14.54 4.10 32.17
N ALA A 732 14.36 4.99 31.18
CA ALA A 732 15.45 5.70 30.50
C ALA A 732 16.10 6.78 31.38
N SER A 733 15.33 7.38 32.29
CA SER A 733 15.78 8.46 33.19
C SER A 733 16.73 7.97 34.32
N GLY A 734 16.87 6.65 34.52
CA GLY A 734 17.62 6.04 35.63
C GLY A 734 19.09 5.70 35.36
N ARG A 735 19.64 5.93 34.16
CA ARG A 735 21.05 5.59 33.82
C ARG A 735 21.68 6.59 32.85
N SER A 736 22.53 7.49 33.37
CA SER A 736 23.43 8.33 32.55
C SER A 736 24.80 7.66 32.37
N ALA A 737 25.18 7.37 31.12
CA ALA A 737 26.58 7.41 30.63
C ALA A 737 26.61 7.51 29.09
N PRO A 738 27.62 8.17 28.48
CA PRO A 738 27.47 8.86 27.20
C PRO A 738 27.96 8.04 26.00
N VAL A 739 27.32 8.22 24.84
CA VAL A 739 27.97 7.93 23.55
C VAL A 739 27.69 9.06 22.56
N SER A 740 28.76 9.71 22.15
CA SER A 740 28.84 10.63 21.02
C SER A 740 29.11 9.82 19.75
N ARG A 741 28.31 10.02 18.68
CA ARG A 741 28.84 10.36 17.36
C ARG A 741 27.75 10.74 16.36
N ALA A 742 28.09 11.76 15.59
CA ALA A 742 27.33 12.45 14.57
C ALA A 742 26.94 11.58 13.36
N ILE A 743 25.79 11.92 12.76
CA ILE A 743 25.56 11.74 11.32
C ILE A 743 24.91 13.04 10.80
N THR A 744 25.64 13.72 9.93
CA THR A 744 25.22 14.84 9.08
C THR A 744 24.14 14.42 8.07
N PRO A 745 23.19 15.31 7.72
CA PRO A 745 22.15 15.03 6.74
C PRO A 745 22.67 15.24 5.32
N ALA A 746 22.33 14.31 4.42
CA ALA A 746 22.43 14.53 2.98
C ALA A 746 21.03 14.33 2.37
N LEU A 747 20.42 15.46 2.00
CA LEU A 747 19.36 15.53 0.99
C LEU A 747 20.01 15.43 -0.40
N PRO A 748 19.24 15.00 -1.41
CA PRO A 748 18.74 16.02 -2.33
C PRO A 748 17.22 15.96 -2.52
N LEU A 749 16.60 17.14 -2.45
CA LEU A 749 15.32 17.47 -3.06
C LEU A 749 15.47 17.55 -4.58
N SER A 750 14.53 16.98 -5.32
CA SER A 750 14.00 17.57 -6.57
C SER A 750 12.80 16.76 -7.07
N GLY A 751 11.65 17.41 -7.20
CA GLY A 751 10.48 16.86 -7.87
C GLY A 751 9.16 17.20 -7.15
N ALA A 752 8.82 18.47 -7.05
CA ALA A 752 7.45 18.89 -6.83
C ALA A 752 6.70 18.85 -8.18
N GLU A 753 5.62 18.08 -8.27
CA GLU A 753 4.31 18.53 -8.77
C GLU A 753 3.26 17.42 -8.72
N ALA A 754 2.04 17.84 -8.34
CA ALA A 754 0.76 17.13 -8.38
C ALA A 754 0.56 15.94 -7.41
N ILE A 755 -0.25 16.17 -6.36
CA ILE A 755 -1.62 15.63 -6.23
C ILE A 755 -2.27 16.39 -5.07
N ALA A 756 -3.19 17.27 -5.43
CA ALA A 756 -4.23 17.75 -4.53
C ALA A 756 -5.27 16.64 -4.31
N SER A 757 -5.95 16.72 -3.16
CA SER A 757 -7.20 16.05 -2.76
C SER A 757 -7.11 14.78 -1.89
N SER A 758 -7.77 14.92 -0.73
CA SER A 758 -8.42 13.93 0.15
C SER A 758 -7.88 13.82 1.59
N VAL A 759 -8.02 14.93 2.33
CA VAL A 759 -7.97 14.93 3.80
C VAL A 759 -9.39 14.64 4.30
N ASN A 760 -9.59 13.43 4.82
CA ASN A 760 -10.86 12.98 5.37
C ASN A 760 -10.91 13.35 6.86
N ILE A 761 -11.66 14.39 7.21
CA ILE A 761 -11.94 14.77 8.61
C ILE A 761 -13.38 14.33 8.90
N ARG A 762 -13.55 13.47 9.91
CA ARG A 762 -14.85 13.07 10.47
C ARG A 762 -15.74 14.30 10.71
N PRO A 763 -16.98 14.34 10.20
CA PRO A 763 -18.03 15.15 10.79
C PRO A 763 -18.67 14.37 11.95
N VAL A 764 -18.83 15.03 13.09
CA VAL A 764 -19.68 14.56 14.18
C VAL A 764 -21.12 14.85 13.79
N SER A 765 -21.93 13.81 13.58
CA SER A 765 -23.35 13.91 13.23
C SER A 765 -24.22 14.07 14.48
N THR A 766 -24.85 15.22 14.62
CA THR A 766 -26.05 15.53 15.42
C THR A 766 -27.26 14.81 14.80
N SER A 767 -28.12 14.00 15.43
CA SER A 767 -29.09 14.23 16.53
C SER A 767 -29.99 12.97 16.57
N SER A 768 -30.52 12.46 17.70
CA SER A 768 -31.70 13.00 18.38
C SER A 768 -31.79 12.46 19.83
N ARG A 769 -31.85 13.41 20.78
CA ARG A 769 -31.60 13.29 22.23
C ARG A 769 -30.19 12.80 22.59
N CYS A 770 -29.19 13.39 21.93
CA CYS A 770 -27.93 13.62 22.63
C CYS A 770 -28.20 14.72 23.65
N ASP A 771 -28.02 14.39 24.91
CA ASP A 771 -27.80 15.43 25.90
C ASP A 771 -26.63 16.30 25.41
N PRO A 772 -26.71 17.63 25.53
CA PRO A 772 -25.70 18.54 24.97
C PRO A 772 -24.32 18.35 25.61
N VAL A 773 -24.26 17.58 26.71
CA VAL A 773 -23.08 17.18 27.45
C VAL A 773 -23.12 15.66 27.68
N ASP A 774 -22.01 14.99 27.38
CA ASP A 774 -21.70 13.61 27.75
C ASP A 774 -21.36 13.57 29.25
N LEU A 775 -22.36 13.21 30.06
CA LEU A 775 -22.25 13.15 31.51
C LEU A 775 -21.30 12.04 31.99
N ASP A 776 -21.19 10.92 31.26
CA ASP A 776 -20.28 9.83 31.60
C ASP A 776 -18.83 10.29 31.54
N ARG A 777 -18.50 11.07 30.50
CA ARG A 777 -17.17 11.69 30.38
C ARG A 777 -16.93 12.79 31.39
N LEU A 778 -17.93 13.63 31.70
CA LEU A 778 -17.80 14.66 32.73
C LEU A 778 -17.55 14.03 34.11
N ASN A 779 -18.28 12.95 34.45
CA ASN A 779 -18.13 12.17 35.68
C ASN A 779 -16.75 11.47 35.77
N GLU A 780 -16.28 10.87 34.67
CA GLU A 780 -14.98 10.21 34.61
C GLU A 780 -13.82 11.19 34.90
N VAL A 781 -13.95 12.42 34.39
CA VAL A 781 -12.97 13.51 34.58
C VAL A 781 -13.00 14.06 36.01
N THR A 782 -14.18 14.19 36.61
CA THR A 782 -14.33 14.73 37.98
C THR A 782 -14.21 13.67 39.07
N LEU A 783 -13.96 12.41 38.72
CA LEU A 783 -13.86 11.27 39.65
C LEU A 783 -15.12 11.05 40.49
N ASP A 784 -16.30 11.36 39.93
CA ASP A 784 -17.58 11.37 40.65
C ASP A 784 -17.61 12.29 41.89
N ASP A 785 -16.67 13.25 42.02
CA ASP A 785 -16.63 14.21 43.13
C ASP A 785 -17.52 15.44 42.83
N PRO A 786 -18.56 15.71 43.66
CA PRO A 786 -19.50 16.80 43.44
C PRO A 786 -18.90 18.20 43.52
N GLU A 787 -17.88 18.42 44.37
CA GLU A 787 -17.25 19.74 44.52
C GLU A 787 -16.36 20.06 43.32
N ILE A 788 -15.59 19.07 42.85
CA ILE A 788 -14.75 19.19 41.65
C ILE A 788 -15.62 19.38 40.41
N MET A 789 -16.74 18.67 40.31
CA MET A 789 -17.69 18.85 39.21
C MET A 789 -18.30 20.25 39.17
N GLN A 790 -18.73 20.80 40.31
CA GLN A 790 -19.25 22.17 40.37
C GLN A 790 -18.19 23.20 39.97
N GLN A 791 -16.95 23.04 40.45
CA GLN A 791 -15.85 23.94 40.10
C GLN A 791 -15.49 23.87 38.61
N LEU A 792 -15.41 22.66 38.05
CA LEU A 792 -15.08 22.45 36.64
C LEU A 792 -16.17 23.03 35.71
N VAL A 793 -17.45 22.79 36.03
CA VAL A 793 -18.58 23.30 35.25
C VAL A 793 -18.67 24.83 35.33
N ALA A 794 -18.48 25.42 36.51
CA ALA A 794 -18.46 26.87 36.68
C ALA A 794 -17.34 27.51 35.86
N THR A 795 -16.12 26.97 35.97
CA THR A 795 -14.93 27.44 35.23
C THR A 795 -15.14 27.32 33.72
N TYR A 796 -15.71 26.20 33.24
CA TYR A 796 -16.01 26.01 31.83
C TYR A 796 -17.03 27.03 31.29
N LEU A 797 -18.09 27.33 32.06
CA LEU A 797 -19.12 28.28 31.64
C LEU A 797 -18.59 29.72 31.59
N GLU A 798 -17.72 30.10 32.52
CA GLU A 798 -17.04 31.42 32.51
C GLU A 798 -16.08 31.54 31.31
N GLN A 799 -15.19 30.55 31.11
CA GLN A 799 -14.27 30.53 29.97
C GLN A 799 -15.00 30.50 28.61
N SER A 800 -16.12 29.79 28.52
CA SER A 800 -16.93 29.74 27.30
C SER A 800 -17.55 31.11 26.95
N ASP A 801 -17.94 31.92 27.94
CA ASP A 801 -18.47 33.27 27.68
C ASP A 801 -17.39 34.21 27.15
N GLU A 802 -16.18 34.14 27.73
CA GLU A 802 -15.03 34.92 27.28
C GLU A 802 -14.60 34.55 25.85
N LEU A 803 -14.49 33.24 25.57
CA LEU A 803 -14.12 32.75 24.24
C LEU A 803 -15.20 33.05 23.20
N ASN A 804 -16.48 32.99 23.57
CA ASN A 804 -17.57 33.38 22.69
C ASN A 804 -17.52 34.87 22.32
N ALA A 805 -17.27 35.75 23.30
CA ALA A 805 -17.12 37.18 23.06
C ALA A 805 -15.89 37.50 22.20
N ALA A 806 -14.74 36.87 22.47
CA ALA A 806 -13.51 37.03 21.69
C ALA A 806 -13.66 36.53 20.25
N LEU A 807 -14.37 35.41 20.05
CA LEU A 807 -14.67 34.87 18.73
C LEU A 807 -15.60 35.79 17.93
N ALA A 808 -16.59 36.41 18.59
CA ALA A 808 -17.49 37.39 17.98
C ALA A 808 -16.73 38.63 17.47
N GLU A 809 -15.77 39.12 18.26
CA GLU A 809 -14.92 40.24 17.90
C GLU A 809 -13.97 39.87 16.75
N ALA A 810 -13.31 38.70 16.82
CA ALA A 810 -12.39 38.23 15.79
C ALA A 810 -13.06 38.05 14.42
N ILE A 811 -14.32 37.58 14.39
CA ILE A 811 -15.11 37.46 13.16
C ILE A 811 -15.47 38.85 12.61
N ARG A 812 -15.81 39.81 13.47
CA ARG A 812 -16.13 41.19 13.05
C ARG A 812 -14.92 41.92 12.47
N ASP A 813 -13.76 41.68 13.06
CA ASP A 813 -12.48 42.28 12.63
C ASP A 813 -11.88 41.57 11.40
N GLY A 814 -12.47 40.46 10.95
CA GLY A 814 -11.94 39.68 9.82
C GLY A 814 -10.60 38.98 10.11
N ALA A 815 -10.25 38.81 11.40
CA ALA A 815 -8.95 38.28 11.81
C ALA A 815 -8.95 36.75 11.81
N ALA A 816 -8.72 36.13 10.64
CA ALA A 816 -8.79 34.68 10.43
C ALA A 816 -7.96 33.85 11.42
N GLU A 817 -6.76 34.34 11.77
CA GLU A 817 -5.89 33.69 12.74
C GLU A 817 -6.46 33.72 14.16
N ARG A 818 -7.08 34.84 14.58
CA ARG A 818 -7.76 34.94 15.89
C ARG A 818 -9.01 34.06 15.93
N VAL A 819 -9.76 33.98 14.83
CA VAL A 819 -10.92 33.08 14.71
C VAL A 819 -10.49 31.62 14.86
N ARG A 820 -9.42 31.21 14.19
CA ARG A 820 -8.85 29.86 14.32
C ARG A 820 -8.47 29.55 15.77
N GLN A 821 -7.72 30.45 16.41
CA GLN A 821 -7.24 30.24 17.78
C GLN A 821 -8.39 30.13 18.80
N CYS A 822 -9.35 31.06 18.75
CA CYS A 822 -10.51 31.03 19.65
C CYS A 822 -11.38 29.79 19.43
N ALA A 823 -11.61 29.39 18.17
CA ALA A 823 -12.41 28.22 17.84
C ALA A 823 -11.74 26.91 18.25
N HIS A 824 -10.43 26.78 18.03
CA HIS A 824 -9.63 25.64 18.46
C HIS A 824 -9.63 25.49 19.98
N LYS A 825 -9.33 26.59 20.69
CA LYS A 825 -9.28 26.61 22.17
C LYS A 825 -10.62 26.25 22.79
N TRP A 826 -11.70 26.82 22.27
CA TRP A 826 -13.04 26.55 22.76
C TRP A 826 -13.49 25.12 22.43
N GLY A 827 -13.20 24.62 21.22
CA GLY A 827 -13.50 23.24 20.82
C GLY A 827 -12.77 22.21 21.68
N GLY A 828 -11.50 22.48 22.03
CA GLY A 828 -10.72 21.65 22.95
C GLY A 828 -11.31 21.60 24.35
N ALA A 829 -11.64 22.76 24.93
CA ALA A 829 -12.29 22.85 26.24
C ALA A 829 -13.62 22.08 26.28
N SER A 830 -14.46 22.27 25.24
CA SER A 830 -15.74 21.59 25.12
C SER A 830 -15.55 20.07 25.01
N SER A 831 -14.60 19.59 24.21
CA SER A 831 -14.36 18.14 24.07
C SER A 831 -13.85 17.52 25.38
N SER A 832 -12.97 18.20 26.12
CA SER A 832 -12.43 17.69 27.39
C SER A 832 -13.48 17.61 28.49
N CYS A 833 -14.38 18.59 28.59
CA CYS A 833 -15.53 18.55 29.51
C CYS A 833 -16.71 17.67 29.02
N GLY A 834 -16.55 16.92 27.92
CA GLY A 834 -17.64 16.11 27.36
C GLY A 834 -18.77 16.91 26.73
N VAL A 835 -18.60 18.20 26.46
CA VAL A 835 -19.60 19.05 25.80
C VAL A 835 -19.58 18.82 24.29
N VAL A 836 -20.44 17.93 23.80
CA VAL A 836 -20.43 17.46 22.41
C VAL A 836 -21.08 18.47 21.45
N ALA A 837 -22.11 19.19 21.90
CA ALA A 837 -22.94 20.04 21.05
C ALA A 837 -22.19 21.24 20.43
N LEU A 838 -21.11 21.71 21.07
CA LEU A 838 -20.32 22.86 20.63
C LEU A 838 -19.18 22.50 19.67
N VAL A 839 -18.75 21.23 19.63
CA VAL A 839 -17.52 20.83 18.92
C VAL A 839 -17.65 21.01 17.40
N ALA A 840 -18.77 20.58 16.82
CA ALA A 840 -18.98 20.66 15.37
C ALA A 840 -18.98 22.12 14.82
N PRO A 841 -19.76 23.07 15.38
CA PRO A 841 -19.75 24.45 14.87
C PRO A 841 -18.41 25.16 15.12
N LEU A 842 -17.70 24.85 16.20
CA LEU A 842 -16.37 25.42 16.48
C LEU A 842 -15.29 24.87 15.54
N LEU A 843 -15.31 23.58 15.23
CA LEU A 843 -14.36 22.97 14.30
C LEU A 843 -14.51 23.52 12.87
N GLU A 844 -15.74 23.88 12.48
CA GLU A 844 -15.98 24.53 11.19
C GLU A 844 -15.46 25.97 11.15
N LEU A 845 -15.61 26.73 12.25
CA LEU A 845 -15.00 28.06 12.39
C LEU A 845 -13.47 28.00 12.38
N GLU A 846 -12.88 26.97 12.97
CA GLU A 846 -11.44 26.74 12.94
C GLU A 846 -10.94 26.51 11.51
N ARG A 847 -11.63 25.67 10.73
CA ARG A 847 -11.31 25.41 9.32
C ARG A 847 -11.44 26.67 8.46
N MET A 848 -12.45 27.49 8.71
CA MET A 848 -12.63 28.77 8.02
C MET A 848 -11.46 29.73 8.33
N GLY A 849 -11.00 29.76 9.58
CA GLY A 849 -9.80 30.49 9.97
C GLY A 849 -8.53 29.99 9.28
N ILE A 850 -8.38 28.67 9.09
CA ILE A 850 -7.23 28.07 8.36
C ILE A 850 -7.23 28.46 6.87
N ARG A 851 -8.42 28.56 6.25
CA ARG A 851 -8.55 28.90 4.82
C ARG A 851 -8.56 30.40 4.55
N GLU A 852 -8.52 31.23 5.59
CA GLU A 852 -8.67 32.69 5.52
C GLU A 852 -9.99 33.17 4.89
N GLU A 853 -11.03 32.32 4.91
CA GLU A 853 -12.33 32.57 4.29
C GLU A 853 -13.42 32.70 5.37
N LEU A 854 -13.66 33.93 5.85
CA LEU A 854 -14.61 34.21 6.93
C LEU A 854 -16.02 34.61 6.47
N SER A 855 -16.31 34.55 5.16
CA SER A 855 -17.59 35.02 4.59
C SER A 855 -18.83 34.26 5.12
N ALA A 856 -18.65 33.00 5.53
CA ALA A 856 -19.70 32.15 6.11
C ALA A 856 -19.60 31.99 7.64
N ALA A 857 -18.61 32.62 8.31
CA ALA A 857 -18.34 32.42 9.73
C ALA A 857 -19.49 32.87 10.64
N ALA A 858 -20.30 33.85 10.21
CA ALA A 858 -21.46 34.31 10.97
C ALA A 858 -22.51 33.21 11.21
N GLY A 859 -22.66 32.26 10.27
CA GLY A 859 -23.60 31.15 10.38
C GLY A 859 -23.18 30.13 11.44
N SER A 860 -21.93 29.68 11.37
CA SER A 860 -21.36 28.72 12.33
C SER A 860 -21.21 29.33 13.73
N TYR A 861 -20.91 30.63 13.83
CA TYR A 861 -20.87 31.35 15.11
C TYR A 861 -22.26 31.45 15.76
N ALA A 862 -23.30 31.77 14.98
CA ALA A 862 -24.66 31.80 15.50
C ALA A 862 -25.14 30.43 15.99
N GLU A 863 -24.69 29.35 15.35
CA GLU A 863 -24.96 27.98 15.82
C GLU A 863 -24.20 27.65 17.11
N ALA A 864 -22.90 27.97 17.20
CA ALA A 864 -22.13 27.80 18.44
C ALA A 864 -22.76 28.56 19.62
N ALA A 865 -23.17 29.82 19.43
CA ALA A 865 -23.82 30.61 20.46
C ALA A 865 -25.16 30.02 20.93
N ARG A 866 -25.95 29.42 20.02
CA ARG A 866 -27.19 28.71 20.36
C ARG A 866 -26.92 27.45 21.18
N GLN A 867 -25.93 26.65 20.76
CA GLN A 867 -25.57 25.41 21.47
C GLN A 867 -25.00 25.70 22.87
N LEU A 868 -24.24 26.79 23.04
CA LEU A 868 -23.77 27.22 24.36
C LEU A 868 -24.92 27.48 25.34
N HIS A 869 -26.01 28.10 24.88
CA HIS A 869 -27.19 28.34 25.71
C HIS A 869 -27.86 27.04 26.18
N LEU A 870 -27.99 26.06 25.28
CA LEU A 870 -28.56 24.74 25.59
C LEU A 870 -27.68 23.94 26.56
N VAL A 871 -26.37 23.99 26.37
CA VAL A 871 -25.38 23.38 27.29
C VAL A 871 -25.50 24.00 28.69
N ARG A 872 -25.65 25.32 28.78
CA ARG A 872 -25.78 26.04 30.05
C ARG A 872 -27.06 25.68 30.80
N GLU A 873 -28.19 25.55 30.11
CA GLU A 873 -29.44 25.10 30.75
C GLU A 873 -29.33 23.66 31.26
N PHE A 874 -28.73 22.78 30.45
CA PHE A 874 -28.55 21.37 30.80
C PHE A 874 -27.64 21.18 32.04
N LEU A 875 -26.46 21.82 32.04
CA LEU A 875 -25.50 21.74 33.14
C LEU A 875 -26.08 22.31 34.45
N ASN A 876 -26.80 23.45 34.39
CA ASN A 876 -27.43 24.05 35.56
C ASN A 876 -28.59 23.20 36.12
N HIS A 877 -29.35 22.52 35.26
CA HIS A 877 -30.39 21.58 35.68
C HIS A 877 -29.78 20.34 36.35
N HIS A 878 -28.68 19.82 35.79
CA HIS A 878 -28.00 18.64 36.31
C HIS A 878 -27.32 18.90 37.66
N LEU A 879 -26.63 20.05 37.82
CA LEU A 879 -26.02 20.45 39.09
C LEU A 879 -27.06 20.64 40.21
N LYS A 880 -28.27 21.14 39.90
CA LYS A 880 -29.37 21.25 40.88
C LYS A 880 -29.92 19.88 41.30
N ALA A 881 -30.00 18.92 40.37
CA ALA A 881 -30.44 17.56 40.67
C ALA A 881 -29.38 16.80 41.51
N TYR A 882 -28.10 17.02 41.23
CA TYR A 882 -26.99 16.45 41.99
C TYR A 882 -26.90 16.99 43.42
N ALA A 883 -27.11 18.30 43.64
CA ALA A 883 -27.12 18.92 44.96
C ALA A 883 -28.35 18.55 45.83
N GLN A 884 -29.37 17.90 45.26
CA GLN A 884 -30.53 17.36 45.98
C GLN A 884 -30.39 15.86 46.30
N ALA A 885 -29.42 15.18 45.68
CA ALA A 885 -29.15 13.75 45.85
C ALA A 885 -27.96 13.47 46.80
N ALA A 886 -27.08 14.46 47.01
CA ALA A 886 -26.13 14.54 48.11
C ALA A 886 -26.80 15.14 49.36
#